data_AF-A0A9J7DSE0-F1
#
_entry.id   AF-A0A9J7DSE0-F1
#
_cell.length_a   1.000
_cell.length_b   1.000
_cell.length_c   1.000
_cell.angle_alpha   90.00
_cell.angle_beta   90.00
_cell.angle_gamma   90.00
#
_symmetry.space_group_name_H-M   'P 1'
#
loop_
_entity.id
_entity.type
_entity.pdbx_description
1 polymer ?
#
loop_
_entity_poly.entity_id
_entity_poly.type
_entity_poly.pdbx_seq_one_letter_code
_entity_poly.pdbx_strand_id
1 'polypeptide(L)'
;MRRVWCNLQSHIVKMANLPPRKVSSSSKAKQDASPLQILLQMGFPRHRALKALSATGNRSVQLASDWLLTHVNDAYIDSDEPREYIFYASPTGPLLSQLLEFWDKSKEISGWNGAHNFPPHITLVSFFKAPDETSLQLGKAVKHVVEKVGDPPNCPLKLEPYVSHNFMALFVSEEHADYLKRIAVQYVKQVSSVPINLEAHVKSLHITLAYHFDVAAYDALKALVDGMQPSDHSSWELRLYSRDPRFANHQVHKVTQGYAPKASDELELVLGDYIYIEEKEFANTSDGWVHGTSWLTGVSGYLPAVFTRRTAESDAWTLHRAISLGNSSDCKSESDSNTDGEMASSYPHEDAAQLGHEKSEQTYEEWGKYWTAVETNKSDGIMDVPQNVSIDWKSNSSKFGTDSYVNKTDEKHRRWLFAMRHGERVDLTYGQWVPFCFDQNGTYTRKDLNLPLKLGERAGGADSYMKDTPLTRVGRFQAQLVGEGLRMAGIPIKHVYASAALRCVETAHAFLEGLQADPSVKIRVDPGLFEYKMWHMAKGMAPFMTPMEMYKAGLNVDLSYKPYVDLDVNTTETIEEFYKRTEKVMQSAVRDTEKSGGNIIFVGHAATLDLMAVSLKLLDEKRTDHKPYKIHENLLRVPYCALGAMKDNPWEVVCPPCPPSINSSSGRFNWKMLLDV
;
A
#
# COMPACT_ATOMS: atom_id res chain seq x y z
N MET A 1 -22.86 -45.98 -59.44
CA MET A 1 -22.40 -47.40 -59.47
C MET A 1 -21.77 -47.70 -58.11
N ARG A 2 -22.53 -48.30 -57.17
CA ARG A 2 -22.47 -49.72 -56.75
C ARG A 2 -21.11 -50.20 -56.20
N ARG A 3 -21.09 -50.40 -54.86
CA ARG A 3 -20.52 -51.52 -54.04
C ARG A 3 -18.99 -51.78 -54.19
N VAL A 4 -18.25 -52.12 -53.13
CA VAL A 4 -18.24 -53.44 -52.48
C VAL A 4 -17.77 -53.37 -51.02
N TRP A 5 -18.49 -54.08 -50.17
CA TRP A 5 -18.20 -54.47 -48.78
C TRP A 5 -17.25 -55.67 -48.71
N CYS A 6 -16.48 -55.80 -47.63
CA CYS A 6 -16.39 -57.09 -46.93
C CYS A 6 -16.12 -56.94 -45.42
N ASN A 7 -16.84 -57.77 -44.67
CA ASN A 7 -16.98 -57.84 -43.22
C ASN A 7 -15.87 -58.67 -42.58
N LEU A 8 -15.62 -58.40 -41.29
CA LEU A 8 -15.51 -59.46 -40.28
C LEU A 8 -15.96 -58.91 -38.92
N GLN A 9 -16.83 -59.66 -38.27
CA GLN A 9 -17.60 -59.29 -37.08
C GLN A 9 -17.41 -60.36 -35.99
N SER A 10 -17.75 -59.97 -34.76
CA SER A 10 -17.86 -60.76 -33.50
C SER A 10 -16.57 -60.79 -32.67
N HIS A 11 -16.55 -60.53 -31.34
CA HIS A 11 -17.59 -60.62 -30.32
C HIS A 11 -17.49 -59.53 -29.23
N ILE A 12 -18.65 -59.29 -28.62
CA ILE A 12 -19.04 -58.26 -27.66
C ILE A 12 -18.81 -58.73 -26.22
N VAL A 13 -18.33 -57.84 -25.34
CA VAL A 13 -18.70 -57.84 -23.91
C VAL A 13 -19.35 -56.48 -23.60
N LYS A 14 -20.62 -56.52 -23.17
CA LYS A 14 -21.43 -55.39 -22.69
C LYS A 14 -21.23 -55.18 -21.19
N MET A 15 -21.20 -53.93 -20.75
CA MET A 15 -21.86 -53.34 -19.56
C MET A 15 -21.21 -51.97 -19.28
N ALA A 16 -21.87 -50.84 -19.03
CA ALA A 16 -23.27 -50.43 -18.99
C ALA A 16 -23.31 -48.91 -19.27
N ASN A 17 -24.23 -48.44 -20.11
CA ASN A 17 -24.41 -47.02 -20.41
C ASN A 17 -25.24 -46.35 -19.30
N LEU A 18 -24.66 -45.33 -18.66
CA LEU A 18 -25.43 -44.34 -17.90
C LEU A 18 -26.14 -43.36 -18.88
N PRO A 19 -27.36 -42.91 -18.58
CA PRO A 19 -28.17 -42.11 -19.51
C PRO A 19 -27.58 -40.72 -19.74
N PRO A 20 -27.83 -40.08 -20.91
CA PRO A 20 -27.31 -38.76 -21.22
C PRO A 20 -27.93 -37.73 -20.26
N ARG A 21 -27.11 -37.09 -19.42
CA ARG A 21 -27.54 -35.93 -18.63
C ARG A 21 -27.94 -34.82 -19.60
N LYS A 22 -29.23 -34.47 -19.57
CA LYS A 22 -29.81 -33.28 -20.19
C LYS A 22 -28.92 -32.08 -19.87
N VAL A 23 -28.33 -31.48 -20.91
CA VAL A 23 -27.74 -30.15 -20.82
C VAL A 23 -28.89 -29.17 -20.67
N SER A 24 -29.18 -28.77 -19.43
CA SER A 24 -30.03 -27.62 -19.19
C SER A 24 -29.21 -26.38 -19.55
N SER A 25 -29.52 -25.79 -20.71
CA SER A 25 -29.09 -24.44 -21.07
C SER A 25 -29.78 -23.45 -20.13
N SER A 26 -29.21 -23.23 -18.94
CA SER A 26 -29.46 -22.01 -18.18
C SER A 26 -28.20 -21.17 -18.26
N SER A 27 -28.20 -20.19 -19.17
CA SER A 27 -27.29 -19.04 -19.14
C SER A 27 -27.56 -18.24 -17.86
N LYS A 28 -27.02 -18.71 -16.72
CA LYS A 28 -26.79 -17.85 -15.57
C LYS A 28 -25.52 -17.05 -15.87
N ALA A 29 -25.68 -15.76 -16.12
CA ALA A 29 -24.57 -14.82 -16.01
C ALA A 29 -23.83 -15.13 -14.71
N LYS A 30 -22.52 -15.42 -14.79
CA LYS A 30 -21.67 -15.57 -13.59
C LYS A 30 -21.76 -14.25 -12.83
N GLN A 31 -22.48 -14.24 -11.72
CA GLN A 31 -22.42 -13.13 -10.78
C GLN A 31 -21.00 -13.13 -10.21
N ASP A 32 -20.29 -12.01 -10.36
CA ASP A 32 -18.99 -11.82 -9.73
C ASP A 32 -19.11 -12.08 -8.23
N ALA A 33 -18.17 -12.87 -7.68
CA ALA A 33 -18.17 -13.18 -6.26
C ALA A 33 -18.03 -11.88 -5.45
N SER A 34 -18.88 -11.68 -4.45
CA SER A 34 -18.80 -10.46 -3.63
C SER A 34 -17.50 -10.41 -2.83
N PRO A 35 -17.00 -9.21 -2.45
CA PRO A 35 -15.81 -9.10 -1.60
C PRO A 35 -15.85 -9.99 -0.35
N LEU A 36 -17.02 -10.10 0.27
CA LEU A 36 -17.27 -11.00 1.40
C LEU A 36 -17.07 -12.47 1.02
N GLN A 37 -17.63 -12.92 -0.11
CA GLN A 37 -17.47 -14.30 -0.57
C GLN A 37 -16.01 -14.67 -0.82
N ILE A 38 -15.21 -13.74 -1.33
CA ILE A 38 -13.77 -13.95 -1.55
C ILE A 38 -13.05 -14.11 -0.21
N LEU A 39 -13.31 -13.24 0.78
CA LEU A 39 -12.71 -13.38 2.12
C LEU A 39 -13.11 -14.69 2.82
N LEU A 40 -14.37 -15.12 2.66
CA LEU A 40 -14.83 -16.41 3.15
C LEU A 40 -14.10 -17.59 2.47
N GLN A 41 -13.85 -17.50 1.16
CA GLN A 41 -13.07 -18.51 0.43
C GLN A 41 -11.59 -18.53 0.85
N MET A 42 -11.04 -17.39 1.28
CA MET A 42 -9.69 -17.31 1.88
C MET A 42 -9.63 -17.95 3.29
N GLY A 43 -10.76 -18.35 3.85
CA GLY A 43 -10.84 -19.02 5.16
C GLY A 43 -11.09 -18.09 6.33
N PHE A 44 -11.35 -16.79 6.10
CA PHE A 44 -11.67 -15.86 7.17
C PHE A 44 -13.11 -16.08 7.67
N PRO A 45 -13.34 -16.07 9.00
CA PRO A 45 -14.69 -16.12 9.57
C PRO A 45 -15.55 -14.94 9.08
N ARG A 46 -16.86 -15.20 8.89
CA ARG A 46 -17.79 -14.21 8.32
C ARG A 46 -17.82 -12.89 9.09
N HIS A 47 -17.86 -12.94 10.42
CA HIS A 47 -17.92 -11.74 11.25
C HIS A 47 -16.65 -10.89 11.13
N ARG A 48 -15.46 -11.52 11.17
CA ARG A 48 -14.18 -10.82 10.95
C ARG A 48 -14.10 -10.23 9.55
N ALA A 49 -14.50 -10.98 8.52
CA ALA A 49 -14.49 -10.52 7.14
C ALA A 49 -15.38 -9.27 6.94
N LEU A 50 -16.56 -9.25 7.57
CA LEU A 50 -17.45 -8.10 7.55
C LEU A 50 -16.87 -6.89 8.28
N LYS A 51 -16.32 -7.10 9.48
CA LYS A 51 -15.64 -6.06 10.25
C LYS A 51 -14.47 -5.45 9.48
N ALA A 52 -13.69 -6.28 8.79
CA ALA A 52 -12.57 -5.80 7.97
C ALA A 52 -13.04 -4.99 6.76
N LEU A 53 -14.10 -5.44 6.09
CA LEU A 53 -14.72 -4.70 4.98
C LEU A 53 -15.28 -3.35 5.46
N SER A 54 -15.90 -3.29 6.64
CA SER A 54 -16.41 -2.04 7.22
C SER A 54 -15.27 -1.13 7.71
N ALA A 55 -14.21 -1.67 8.30
CA ALA A 55 -13.02 -0.94 8.74
C ALA A 55 -12.25 -0.31 7.56
N THR A 56 -12.27 -0.94 6.39
CA THR A 56 -11.54 -0.49 5.20
C THR A 56 -12.41 0.22 4.16
N GLY A 57 -13.67 0.51 4.49
CA GLY A 57 -14.56 1.29 3.63
C GLY A 57 -15.06 0.54 2.40
N ASN A 58 -15.04 -0.80 2.42
CA ASN A 58 -15.34 -1.68 1.29
C ASN A 58 -14.52 -1.35 0.01
N ARG A 59 -13.32 -0.78 0.17
CA ARG A 59 -12.49 -0.31 -0.95
C ARG A 59 -11.95 -1.45 -1.80
N SER A 60 -11.42 -2.50 -1.17
CA SER A 60 -10.97 -3.71 -1.88
C SER A 60 -10.89 -4.91 -0.94
N VAL A 61 -10.94 -6.11 -1.54
CA VAL A 61 -10.69 -7.36 -0.81
C VAL A 61 -9.27 -7.40 -0.25
N GLN A 62 -8.29 -6.88 -1.01
CA GLN A 62 -6.89 -6.84 -0.57
C GLN A 62 -6.75 -6.02 0.71
N LEU A 63 -7.26 -4.79 0.74
CA LEU A 63 -7.20 -3.96 1.95
C LEU A 63 -7.89 -4.61 3.14
N ALA A 64 -9.05 -5.25 2.93
CA ALA A 64 -9.75 -5.97 3.99
C ALA A 64 -8.99 -7.21 4.48
N SER A 65 -8.37 -7.98 3.58
CA SER A 65 -7.49 -9.08 3.98
C SER A 65 -6.25 -8.58 4.70
N ASP A 66 -5.71 -7.44 4.27
CA ASP A 66 -4.54 -6.84 4.87
C ASP A 66 -4.86 -6.39 6.32
N TRP A 67 -5.98 -5.71 6.52
CA TRP A 67 -6.48 -5.30 7.84
C TRP A 67 -6.67 -6.50 8.78
N LEU A 68 -7.22 -7.62 8.28
CA LEU A 68 -7.37 -8.85 9.07
C LEU A 68 -6.05 -9.44 9.53
N LEU A 69 -5.02 -9.34 8.71
CA LEU A 69 -3.70 -9.86 9.02
C LEU A 69 -2.96 -8.94 10.01
N THR A 70 -3.16 -7.62 9.97
CA THR A 70 -2.57 -6.72 10.97
C THR A 70 -3.25 -6.79 12.33
N HIS A 71 -4.55 -7.05 12.36
CA HIS A 71 -5.37 -7.13 13.58
C HIS A 71 -5.46 -8.53 14.19
N VAL A 72 -4.65 -9.47 13.71
CA VAL A 72 -4.64 -10.87 14.20
C VAL A 72 -4.36 -10.98 15.70
N ASN A 73 -3.56 -10.06 16.26
CA ASN A 73 -3.22 -9.96 17.67
C ASN A 73 -4.10 -8.95 18.44
N ASP A 74 -5.11 -8.35 17.79
CA ASP A 74 -6.10 -7.50 18.47
C ASP A 74 -7.01 -8.39 19.34
N ALA A 75 -6.91 -8.21 20.65
CA ALA A 75 -7.69 -8.95 21.64
C ALA A 75 -9.21 -8.78 21.48
N TYR A 76 -9.65 -7.72 20.81
CA TYR A 76 -11.05 -7.33 20.63
C TYR A 76 -11.51 -7.45 19.18
N ILE A 77 -10.74 -8.07 18.28
CA ILE A 77 -11.17 -8.26 16.88
C ILE A 77 -12.52 -8.98 16.77
N ASP A 78 -12.84 -9.87 17.72
CA ASP A 78 -14.08 -10.63 17.79
C ASP A 78 -15.19 -9.96 18.61
N SER A 79 -14.98 -8.75 19.13
CA SER A 79 -16.01 -8.02 19.87
C SER A 79 -17.24 -7.72 18.99
N ASP A 80 -18.44 -7.83 19.55
CA ASP A 80 -19.69 -7.51 18.84
C ASP A 80 -20.08 -6.04 19.06
N GLU A 81 -19.16 -5.12 18.71
CA GLU A 81 -19.40 -3.68 18.79
C GLU A 81 -19.56 -3.10 17.37
N PRO A 82 -20.76 -2.64 16.99
CA PRO A 82 -21.00 -2.09 15.66
C PRO A 82 -20.28 -0.76 15.48
N ARG A 83 -19.76 -0.55 14.26
CA ARG A 83 -19.00 0.64 13.91
C ARG A 83 -19.85 1.90 13.94
N GLU A 84 -19.26 3.02 14.34
CA GLU A 84 -19.90 4.34 14.30
C GLU A 84 -19.66 5.03 12.96
N TYR A 85 -20.73 5.57 12.38
CA TYR A 85 -20.73 6.29 11.11
C TYR A 85 -21.16 7.73 11.31
N ILE A 86 -20.67 8.61 10.45
CA ILE A 86 -21.04 10.03 10.46
C ILE A 86 -21.07 10.57 9.03
N PHE A 87 -22.03 11.46 8.76
CA PHE A 87 -22.26 11.97 7.41
C PHE A 87 -22.13 13.50 7.36
N TYR A 88 -21.19 13.95 6.55
CA TYR A 88 -20.77 15.34 6.44
C TYR A 88 -20.97 15.91 5.04
N ALA A 89 -21.17 17.23 4.99
CA ALA A 89 -20.88 18.03 3.81
C ALA A 89 -19.60 18.84 4.07
N SER A 90 -18.56 18.58 3.30
CA SER A 90 -17.26 19.26 3.41
C SER A 90 -17.08 20.27 2.29
N PRO A 91 -16.62 21.50 2.58
CA PRO A 91 -16.24 22.44 1.55
C PRO A 91 -14.96 21.96 0.85
N THR A 92 -14.81 22.33 -0.42
CA THR A 92 -13.62 22.09 -1.24
C THR A 92 -13.24 23.36 -1.99
N GLY A 93 -12.00 23.41 -2.50
CA GLY A 93 -11.49 24.58 -3.22
C GLY A 93 -11.14 25.74 -2.29
N PRO A 94 -11.32 27.02 -2.71
CA PRO A 94 -10.83 28.19 -1.98
C PRO A 94 -11.34 28.31 -0.54
N LEU A 95 -12.61 27.97 -0.30
CA LEU A 95 -13.19 28.02 1.04
C LEU A 95 -12.51 27.04 2.00
N LEU A 96 -12.14 25.84 1.53
CA LEU A 96 -11.40 24.87 2.35
C LEU A 96 -10.04 25.43 2.74
N SER A 97 -9.30 26.02 1.80
CA SER A 97 -8.00 26.63 2.07
C SER A 97 -8.09 27.75 3.12
N GLN A 98 -9.11 28.61 3.03
CA GLN A 98 -9.35 29.67 4.02
C GLN A 98 -9.63 29.12 5.43
N LEU A 99 -10.41 28.03 5.52
CA LEU A 99 -10.75 27.41 6.79
C LEU A 99 -9.54 26.72 7.44
N LEU A 100 -8.70 26.06 6.64
CA LEU A 100 -7.45 25.46 7.12
C LEU A 100 -6.47 26.53 7.61
N GLU A 101 -6.29 27.62 6.86
CA GLU A 101 -5.44 28.74 7.27
C GLU A 101 -5.94 29.40 8.57
N PHE A 102 -7.26 29.55 8.71
CA PHE A 102 -7.85 30.02 9.96
C PHE A 102 -7.54 29.06 11.12
N TRP A 103 -7.65 27.75 10.90
CA TRP A 103 -7.38 26.79 11.96
C TRP A 103 -5.93 26.76 12.40
N ASP A 104 -4.99 26.87 11.47
CA ASP A 104 -3.57 27.00 11.79
C ASP A 104 -3.32 28.23 12.68
N LYS A 105 -3.83 29.41 12.28
CA LYS A 105 -3.75 30.64 13.07
C LYS A 105 -4.45 30.51 14.43
N SER A 106 -5.63 29.88 14.47
CA SER A 106 -6.38 29.67 15.72
C SER A 106 -5.64 28.75 16.70
N LYS A 107 -4.87 27.80 16.17
CA LYS A 107 -4.07 26.84 16.94
C LYS A 107 -2.84 27.50 17.55
N GLU A 108 -2.23 28.45 16.85
CA GLU A 108 -1.17 29.29 17.40
C GLU A 108 -1.66 30.19 18.54
N ILE A 109 -2.89 30.71 18.45
CA ILE A 109 -3.47 31.63 19.44
C ILE A 109 -4.00 30.89 20.68
N SER A 110 -4.77 29.82 20.48
CA SER A 110 -5.54 29.16 21.55
C SER A 110 -5.01 27.79 21.95
N GLY A 111 -3.93 27.32 21.32
CA GLY A 111 -3.53 25.93 21.39
C GLY A 111 -4.53 25.01 20.69
N TRP A 112 -4.56 23.75 21.09
CA TRP A 112 -5.49 22.76 20.53
C TRP A 112 -6.90 22.98 21.10
N ASN A 113 -7.85 23.37 20.25
CA ASN A 113 -9.26 23.50 20.61
C ASN A 113 -10.09 22.37 19.95
N GLY A 114 -11.37 22.26 20.32
CA GLY A 114 -12.21 21.15 19.87
C GLY A 114 -12.41 21.09 18.35
N ALA A 115 -12.32 22.21 17.64
CA ALA A 115 -12.53 22.25 16.19
C ALA A 115 -11.41 21.54 15.43
N HIS A 116 -10.19 21.51 15.98
CA HIS A 116 -9.02 20.87 15.35
C HIS A 116 -9.10 19.34 15.32
N ASN A 117 -10.07 18.73 15.99
CA ASN A 117 -10.26 17.28 15.97
C ASN A 117 -10.90 16.76 14.67
N PHE A 118 -11.47 17.64 13.84
CA PHE A 118 -12.26 17.28 12.66
C PHE A 118 -11.87 18.13 11.44
N PRO A 119 -12.07 17.66 10.19
CA PRO A 119 -11.87 18.51 9.01
C PRO A 119 -12.98 19.57 8.93
N PRO A 120 -12.85 20.65 8.13
CA PRO A 120 -13.94 21.61 7.99
C PRO A 120 -15.17 20.91 7.39
N HIS A 121 -16.30 21.00 8.07
CA HIS A 121 -17.48 20.25 7.70
C HIS A 121 -18.77 20.87 8.25
N ILE A 122 -19.88 20.50 7.61
CA ILE A 122 -21.24 20.65 8.13
C ILE A 122 -21.75 19.24 8.46
N THR A 123 -22.19 19.04 9.70
CA THR A 123 -22.79 17.77 10.12
C THR A 123 -24.20 17.64 9.55
N LEU A 124 -24.43 16.64 8.69
CA LEU A 124 -25.75 16.31 8.13
C LEU A 124 -26.45 15.23 8.96
N VAL A 125 -25.70 14.24 9.42
CA VAL A 125 -26.16 13.20 10.34
C VAL A 125 -25.05 12.96 11.36
N SER A 126 -25.38 13.09 12.63
CA SER A 126 -24.48 12.85 13.77
C SER A 126 -24.04 11.39 13.84
N PHE A 127 -23.11 11.06 14.75
CA PHE A 127 -22.67 9.67 14.94
C PHE A 127 -23.84 8.72 15.19
N PHE A 128 -23.87 7.62 14.42
CA PHE A 128 -24.82 6.52 14.60
C PHE A 128 -24.09 5.17 14.46
N LYS A 129 -24.50 4.19 15.26
CA LYS A 129 -23.96 2.82 15.19
C LYS A 129 -24.70 2.01 14.13
N ALA A 130 -23.96 1.24 13.32
CA ALA A 130 -24.56 0.37 12.31
C ALA A 130 -23.85 -0.99 12.23
N PRO A 131 -24.57 -2.11 12.01
CA PRO A 131 -23.95 -3.42 11.82
C PRO A 131 -23.00 -3.43 10.61
N ASP A 132 -21.89 -4.17 10.71
CA ASP A 132 -20.85 -4.23 9.67
C ASP A 132 -21.39 -4.67 8.29
N GLU A 133 -22.42 -5.52 8.29
CA GLU A 133 -23.12 -6.00 7.08
C GLU A 133 -23.72 -4.88 6.24
N THR A 134 -24.09 -3.78 6.88
CA THR A 134 -24.82 -2.68 6.27
C THR A 134 -23.88 -1.63 5.68
N SER A 135 -22.57 -1.72 5.97
CA SER A 135 -21.55 -0.75 5.59
C SER A 135 -21.59 -0.38 4.10
N LEU A 136 -21.65 -1.39 3.22
CA LEU A 136 -21.73 -1.18 1.77
C LEU A 136 -23.04 -0.48 1.35
N GLN A 137 -24.15 -0.81 2.02
CA GLN A 137 -25.46 -0.18 1.75
C GLN A 137 -25.44 1.29 2.18
N LEU A 138 -24.84 1.62 3.33
CA LEU A 138 -24.68 3.00 3.81
C LEU A 138 -23.89 3.85 2.82
N GLY A 139 -22.76 3.34 2.32
CA GLY A 139 -21.95 4.02 1.31
C GLY A 139 -22.63 4.14 -0.06
N LYS A 140 -23.51 3.21 -0.43
CA LYS A 140 -24.36 3.32 -1.63
C LYS A 140 -25.50 4.32 -1.44
N ALA A 141 -26.06 4.44 -0.24
CA ALA A 141 -27.17 5.34 0.04
C ALA A 141 -26.80 6.80 -0.24
N VAL A 142 -25.56 7.22 0.04
CA VAL A 142 -25.06 8.59 -0.27
C VAL A 142 -25.28 8.93 -1.75
N LYS A 143 -24.93 8.02 -2.67
CA LYS A 143 -25.10 8.23 -4.12
C LYS A 143 -26.56 8.35 -4.51
N HIS A 144 -27.41 7.43 -4.04
CA HIS A 144 -28.83 7.44 -4.34
C HIS A 144 -29.55 8.68 -3.79
N VAL A 145 -29.05 9.27 -2.70
CA VAL A 145 -29.60 10.51 -2.14
C VAL A 145 -29.31 11.69 -3.07
N VAL A 146 -28.09 11.82 -3.58
CA VAL A 146 -27.74 12.87 -4.56
C VAL A 146 -28.58 12.71 -5.82
N GLU A 147 -28.68 11.50 -6.37
CA GLU A 147 -29.50 11.20 -7.56
C GLU A 147 -30.99 11.54 -7.36
N LYS A 148 -31.50 11.40 -6.13
CA LYS A 148 -32.92 11.62 -5.80
C LYS A 148 -33.25 13.06 -5.42
N VAL A 149 -32.35 13.76 -4.72
CA VAL A 149 -32.53 15.17 -4.35
C VAL A 149 -32.29 16.08 -5.54
N GLY A 150 -31.41 15.68 -6.46
CA GLY A 150 -31.09 16.42 -7.67
C GLY A 150 -30.01 17.49 -7.46
N ASP A 151 -29.84 18.32 -8.48
CA ASP A 151 -28.75 19.30 -8.55
C ASP A 151 -28.84 20.36 -7.43
N PRO A 152 -27.68 20.84 -6.93
CA PRO A 152 -27.63 21.92 -5.97
C PRO A 152 -28.17 23.23 -6.57
N PRO A 153 -28.64 24.18 -5.74
CA PRO A 153 -28.99 25.51 -6.21
C PRO A 153 -27.83 26.18 -6.96
N ASN A 154 -28.14 26.96 -8.01
CA ASN A 154 -27.13 27.70 -8.77
C ASN A 154 -26.55 28.90 -8.01
N CYS A 155 -27.03 29.19 -6.80
CA CYS A 155 -26.50 30.21 -5.91
C CYS A 155 -25.54 29.58 -4.89
N PRO A 156 -24.42 30.26 -4.58
CA PRO A 156 -23.46 29.75 -3.60
C PRO A 156 -24.05 29.72 -2.20
N LEU A 157 -23.57 28.77 -1.38
CA LEU A 157 -24.00 28.63 0.02
C LEU A 157 -23.48 29.82 0.83
N LYS A 158 -24.38 30.75 1.18
CA LYS A 158 -24.05 31.89 2.04
C LYS A 158 -23.78 31.41 3.47
N LEU A 159 -22.60 31.78 3.97
CA LEU A 159 -22.13 31.49 5.32
C LEU A 159 -22.07 32.77 6.17
N GLU A 160 -22.69 32.76 7.35
CA GLU A 160 -22.77 33.90 8.25
C GLU A 160 -22.00 33.61 9.55
N PRO A 161 -21.05 34.47 9.95
CA PRO A 161 -20.27 34.25 11.16
C PRO A 161 -21.13 34.43 12.40
N TYR A 162 -20.92 33.55 13.37
CA TYR A 162 -21.50 33.61 14.70
C TYR A 162 -20.42 33.42 15.74
N VAL A 163 -20.39 34.33 16.72
CA VAL A 163 -19.43 34.32 17.81
C VAL A 163 -20.18 34.40 19.12
N SER A 164 -19.88 33.46 20.01
CA SER A 164 -20.33 33.44 21.41
C SER A 164 -19.15 33.12 22.31
N HIS A 165 -19.30 33.35 23.62
CA HIS A 165 -18.21 33.25 24.61
C HIS A 165 -17.41 31.94 24.56
N ASN A 166 -18.04 30.80 24.25
CA ASN A 166 -17.40 29.47 24.22
C ASN A 166 -17.51 28.75 22.86
N PHE A 167 -18.05 29.41 21.83
CA PHE A 167 -18.35 28.77 20.56
C PHE A 167 -18.36 29.79 19.42
N MET A 168 -17.62 29.48 18.35
CA MET A 168 -17.52 30.27 17.13
C MET A 168 -17.78 29.37 15.92
N ALA A 169 -18.59 29.83 14.97
CA ALA A 169 -19.00 29.04 13.82
C ALA A 169 -19.42 29.91 12.62
N LEU A 170 -19.51 29.29 11.45
CA LEU A 170 -20.15 29.85 10.25
C LEU A 170 -21.48 29.13 10.01
N PHE A 171 -22.61 29.82 10.16
CA PHE A 171 -23.94 29.25 9.92
C PHE A 171 -24.32 29.36 8.45
N VAL A 172 -24.96 28.32 7.92
CA VAL A 172 -25.58 28.38 6.60
C VAL A 172 -26.87 29.19 6.69
N SER A 173 -27.04 30.16 5.79
CA SER A 173 -28.28 30.96 5.74
C SER A 173 -29.51 30.05 5.52
N GLU A 174 -30.64 30.42 6.11
CA GLU A 174 -31.86 29.59 6.03
C GLU A 174 -32.31 29.33 4.58
N GLU A 175 -32.11 30.31 3.69
CA GLU A 175 -32.43 30.23 2.26
C GLU A 175 -31.66 29.13 1.52
N HIS A 176 -30.44 28.81 1.95
CA HIS A 176 -29.59 27.80 1.29
C HIS A 176 -29.44 26.50 2.09
N ALA A 177 -29.83 26.50 3.37
CA ALA A 177 -29.78 25.32 4.23
C ALA A 177 -30.75 24.21 3.81
N ASP A 178 -31.86 24.55 3.13
CA ASP A 178 -32.92 23.61 2.77
C ASP A 178 -32.46 22.50 1.83
N TYR A 179 -31.49 22.77 0.95
CA TYR A 179 -30.92 21.73 0.10
C TYR A 179 -30.19 20.66 0.93
N LEU A 180 -29.30 21.07 1.84
CA LEU A 180 -28.56 20.15 2.72
C LEU A 180 -29.48 19.42 3.70
N LYS A 181 -30.53 20.09 4.22
CA LYS A 181 -31.57 19.44 5.04
C LYS A 181 -32.30 18.35 4.27
N ARG A 182 -32.66 18.58 2.99
CA ARG A 182 -33.28 17.56 2.14
C ARG A 182 -32.36 16.36 1.92
N ILE A 183 -31.06 16.58 1.71
CA ILE A 183 -30.07 15.51 1.63
C ILE A 183 -30.04 14.69 2.92
N ALA A 184 -29.93 15.34 4.09
CA ALA A 184 -29.90 14.66 5.38
C ALA A 184 -31.18 13.81 5.62
N VAL A 185 -32.36 14.41 5.43
CA VAL A 185 -33.65 13.72 5.60
C VAL A 185 -33.80 12.55 4.63
N GLN A 186 -33.40 12.75 3.36
CA GLN A 186 -33.50 11.71 2.35
C GLN A 186 -32.49 10.58 2.59
N TYR A 187 -31.31 10.87 3.14
CA TYR A 187 -30.35 9.86 3.58
C TYR A 187 -30.89 9.02 4.72
N VAL A 188 -31.40 9.65 5.78
CA VAL A 188 -32.06 8.94 6.88
C VAL A 188 -33.17 8.03 6.35
N LYS A 189 -34.05 8.53 5.48
CA LYS A 189 -35.14 7.74 4.89
C LYS A 189 -34.67 6.52 4.08
N GLN A 190 -33.54 6.61 3.38
CA GLN A 190 -32.98 5.46 2.65
C GLN A 190 -32.38 4.41 3.61
N VAL A 191 -31.75 4.89 4.68
CA VAL A 191 -31.09 4.04 5.67
C VAL A 191 -32.06 3.48 6.71
N SER A 192 -33.24 4.08 6.93
CA SER A 192 -34.29 3.58 7.84
C SER A 192 -34.85 2.19 7.48
N SER A 193 -34.49 1.64 6.32
CA SER A 193 -34.73 0.22 5.99
C SER A 193 -33.90 -0.74 6.85
N VAL A 194 -32.88 -0.22 7.53
CA VAL A 194 -32.00 -0.91 8.47
C VAL A 194 -32.46 -0.56 9.89
N PRO A 195 -32.44 -1.50 10.86
CA PRO A 195 -32.86 -1.25 12.24
C PRO A 195 -31.84 -0.38 13.01
N ILE A 196 -31.69 0.88 12.60
CA ILE A 196 -30.77 1.86 13.21
C ILE A 196 -31.59 3.09 13.58
N ASN A 197 -31.35 3.64 14.77
CA ASN A 197 -31.89 4.94 15.16
C ASN A 197 -31.03 6.05 14.55
N LEU A 198 -31.49 6.69 13.48
CA LEU A 198 -30.83 7.85 12.86
C LEU A 198 -31.72 9.08 12.93
N GLU A 199 -31.12 10.22 13.28
CA GLU A 199 -31.77 11.52 13.22
C GLU A 199 -31.04 12.43 12.24
N ALA A 200 -31.80 13.06 11.34
CA ALA A 200 -31.25 14.03 10.41
C ALA A 200 -30.97 15.34 11.16
N HIS A 201 -29.77 15.89 11.00
CA HIS A 201 -29.42 17.17 11.59
C HIS A 201 -29.99 18.30 10.72
N VAL A 202 -31.17 18.80 11.10
CA VAL A 202 -31.91 19.80 10.30
C VAL A 202 -31.92 21.20 10.90
N LYS A 203 -31.41 21.35 12.12
CA LYS A 203 -31.34 22.63 12.82
C LYS A 203 -29.94 23.21 12.69
N SER A 204 -29.85 24.52 12.45
CA SER A 204 -28.63 25.30 12.66
C SER A 204 -27.38 24.67 12.01
N LEU A 205 -27.44 24.41 10.70
CA LEU A 205 -26.31 23.86 9.94
C LEU A 205 -25.14 24.85 9.97
N HIS A 206 -23.96 24.40 10.38
CA HIS A 206 -22.81 25.27 10.54
C HIS A 206 -21.50 24.52 10.33
N ILE A 207 -20.45 25.30 10.05
CA ILE A 207 -19.06 24.89 10.18
C ILE A 207 -18.56 25.42 11.51
N THR A 208 -18.09 24.55 12.38
CA THR A 208 -17.48 24.96 13.65
C THR A 208 -16.10 25.53 13.41
N LEU A 209 -15.83 26.73 13.89
CA LEU A 209 -14.53 27.39 13.78
C LEU A 209 -13.69 27.17 15.03
N ALA A 210 -14.26 27.35 16.22
CA ALA A 210 -13.57 27.14 17.49
C ALA A 210 -14.57 26.85 18.61
N TYR A 211 -14.23 25.92 19.48
CA TYR A 211 -14.96 25.65 20.73
C TYR A 211 -14.04 24.95 21.73
N HIS A 212 -14.38 24.95 23.01
CA HIS A 212 -13.52 24.40 24.08
C HIS A 212 -12.10 25.02 24.08
N PHE A 213 -12.00 26.33 23.86
CA PHE A 213 -10.76 27.10 23.98
C PHE A 213 -10.72 27.86 25.31
N ASP A 214 -9.53 28.29 25.73
CA ASP A 214 -9.36 29.12 26.93
C ASP A 214 -10.02 30.50 26.73
N VAL A 215 -10.72 30.98 27.76
CA VAL A 215 -11.41 32.29 27.76
C VAL A 215 -10.44 33.43 27.44
N ALA A 216 -9.16 33.32 27.81
CA ALA A 216 -8.13 34.31 27.49
C ALA A 216 -7.88 34.46 25.97
N ALA A 217 -8.15 33.43 25.18
CA ALA A 217 -8.00 33.46 23.73
C ALA A 217 -9.21 34.06 23.00
N TYR A 218 -10.32 34.35 23.71
CA TYR A 218 -11.59 34.75 23.11
C TYR A 218 -11.47 35.98 22.21
N ASP A 219 -10.89 37.08 22.68
CA ASP A 219 -10.83 38.34 21.92
C ASP A 219 -9.98 38.20 20.66
N ALA A 220 -8.88 37.45 20.75
CA ALA A 220 -7.99 37.18 19.61
C ALA A 220 -8.64 36.27 18.56
N LEU A 221 -9.34 35.22 19.00
CA LEU A 221 -10.11 34.35 18.11
C LEU A 221 -11.27 35.10 17.46
N LYS A 222 -11.97 35.97 18.22
CA LYS A 222 -13.05 36.81 17.68
C LYS A 222 -12.51 37.72 16.58
N ALA A 223 -11.36 38.35 16.78
CA ALA A 223 -10.73 39.19 15.76
C ALA A 223 -10.38 38.40 14.48
N LEU A 224 -9.93 37.14 14.60
CA LEU A 224 -9.72 36.27 13.44
C LEU A 224 -11.03 35.98 12.69
N VAL A 225 -12.12 35.70 13.40
CA VAL A 225 -13.43 35.45 12.79
C VAL A 225 -13.97 36.71 12.10
N ASP A 226 -13.86 37.88 12.74
CA ASP A 226 -14.31 39.16 12.17
C ASP A 226 -13.52 39.53 10.89
N GLY A 227 -12.24 39.11 10.80
CA GLY A 227 -11.40 39.30 9.63
C GLY A 227 -11.64 38.30 8.50
N MET A 228 -12.41 37.22 8.73
CA MET A 228 -12.69 36.20 7.72
C MET A 228 -13.81 36.65 6.78
N GLN A 229 -13.54 36.58 5.48
CA GLN A 229 -14.56 36.73 4.44
C GLN A 229 -14.67 35.39 3.68
N PRO A 230 -15.69 34.56 3.99
CA PRO A 230 -15.87 33.27 3.33
C PRO A 230 -16.02 33.43 1.81
N SER A 231 -15.26 32.65 1.04
CA SER A 231 -15.35 32.66 -0.42
C SER A 231 -16.74 32.26 -0.92
N ASP A 232 -17.30 33.05 -1.83
CA ASP A 232 -18.56 32.75 -2.54
C ASP A 232 -18.40 31.59 -3.55
N HIS A 233 -17.17 31.28 -3.99
CA HIS A 233 -16.91 30.20 -4.93
C HIS A 233 -16.53 28.90 -4.19
N SER A 234 -17.51 28.32 -3.50
CA SER A 234 -17.34 27.07 -2.76
C SER A 234 -17.86 25.87 -3.55
N SER A 235 -17.02 24.86 -3.77
CA SER A 235 -17.46 23.51 -4.16
C SER A 235 -17.67 22.69 -2.89
N TRP A 236 -18.53 21.66 -2.96
CA TRP A 236 -18.89 20.87 -1.79
C TRP A 236 -18.84 19.38 -2.10
N GLU A 237 -18.48 18.59 -1.10
CA GLU A 237 -18.43 17.14 -1.20
C GLU A 237 -19.17 16.50 -0.03
N LEU A 238 -20.05 15.54 -0.32
CA LEU A 238 -20.72 14.72 0.68
C LEU A 238 -19.83 13.55 1.05
N ARG A 239 -19.48 13.42 2.33
CA ARG A 239 -18.53 12.41 2.82
C ARG A 239 -19.13 11.58 3.94
N LEU A 240 -19.09 10.25 3.78
CA LEU A 240 -19.47 9.29 4.80
C LEU A 240 -18.21 8.70 5.44
N TYR A 241 -18.03 8.95 6.73
CA TYR A 241 -16.92 8.46 7.53
C TYR A 241 -17.37 7.40 8.54
N SER A 242 -16.40 6.67 9.07
CA SER A 242 -16.56 5.80 10.23
C SER A 242 -15.37 5.82 11.16
N ARG A 243 -15.60 5.45 12.41
CA ARG A 243 -14.57 5.18 13.41
C ARG A 243 -14.89 3.96 14.26
N ASP A 244 -13.89 3.44 14.95
CA ASP A 244 -14.08 2.41 15.98
C ASP A 244 -14.69 3.06 17.24
N PRO A 245 -15.85 2.59 17.74
CA PRO A 245 -16.52 3.19 18.90
C PRO A 245 -15.72 3.08 20.20
N ARG A 246 -14.80 2.11 20.32
CA ARG A 246 -13.97 1.94 21.53
C ARG A 246 -13.11 3.17 21.82
N PHE A 247 -12.70 3.87 20.77
CA PHE A 247 -11.77 4.98 20.84
C PHE A 247 -12.46 6.35 20.69
N ALA A 248 -13.79 6.41 20.85
CA ALA A 248 -14.58 7.64 20.67
C ALA A 248 -14.16 8.82 21.58
N ASN A 249 -13.53 8.53 22.72
CA ASN A 249 -13.06 9.52 23.70
C ASN A 249 -11.51 9.55 23.83
N HIS A 250 -10.79 8.92 22.90
CA HIS A 250 -9.33 8.89 22.92
C HIS A 250 -8.77 10.03 22.08
N GLN A 251 -7.63 10.58 22.51
CA GLN A 251 -6.83 11.44 21.65
C GLN A 251 -6.11 10.57 20.62
N VAL A 252 -6.00 11.07 19.40
CA VAL A 252 -5.25 10.41 18.33
C VAL A 252 -3.87 11.06 18.23
N HIS A 253 -2.84 10.22 18.29
CA HIS A 253 -1.45 10.65 18.17
C HIS A 253 -0.79 9.92 17.02
N LYS A 254 -0.11 10.65 16.14
CA LYS A 254 0.61 10.10 15.00
C LYS A 254 2.03 9.72 15.42
N VAL A 255 2.48 8.52 15.05
CA VAL A 255 3.85 8.06 15.31
C VAL A 255 4.82 8.85 14.42
N THR A 256 5.68 9.65 15.06
CA THR A 256 6.73 10.44 14.40
C THR A 256 8.09 9.74 14.43
N GLN A 257 8.27 8.78 15.35
CA GLN A 257 9.49 7.99 15.46
C GLN A 257 9.17 6.50 15.70
N GLY A 258 9.83 5.62 14.95
CA GLY A 258 9.66 4.17 15.11
C GLY A 258 10.30 3.65 16.40
N TYR A 259 9.68 2.62 17.00
CA TYR A 259 10.14 2.00 18.24
C TYR A 259 9.95 0.49 18.22
N ALA A 260 11.02 -0.24 18.55
CA ALA A 260 10.97 -1.68 18.72
C ALA A 260 10.85 -2.02 20.22
N PRO A 261 9.82 -2.79 20.64
CA PRO A 261 9.62 -3.21 22.02
C PRO A 261 10.81 -3.97 22.59
N LYS A 262 11.20 -3.65 23.81
CA LYS A 262 12.21 -4.35 24.61
C LYS A 262 11.56 -5.26 25.65
N ALA A 263 10.36 -4.93 26.11
CA ALA A 263 9.56 -5.72 27.03
C ALA A 263 8.22 -6.14 26.40
N SER A 264 7.57 -7.15 26.98
CA SER A 264 6.35 -7.76 26.42
C SER A 264 5.11 -6.90 26.53
N ASP A 265 5.14 -5.89 27.40
CA ASP A 265 4.08 -4.92 27.66
C ASP A 265 4.29 -3.60 26.88
N GLU A 266 5.39 -3.47 26.14
CA GLU A 266 5.68 -2.31 25.31
C GLU A 266 5.08 -2.47 23.90
N LEU A 267 4.57 -1.36 23.35
CA LEU A 267 3.94 -1.31 22.04
C LEU A 267 4.96 -0.98 20.95
N GLU A 268 4.93 -1.76 19.86
CA GLU A 268 5.73 -1.47 18.65
C GLU A 268 5.17 -0.22 17.98
N LEU A 269 6.03 0.79 17.74
CA LEU A 269 5.64 2.00 17.03
C LEU A 269 6.16 1.93 15.59
N VAL A 270 5.23 1.92 14.64
CA VAL A 270 5.52 1.98 13.21
C VAL A 270 5.35 3.42 12.73
N LEU A 271 6.34 3.95 12.02
CA LEU A 271 6.28 5.31 11.47
C LEU A 271 5.02 5.49 10.63
N GLY A 272 4.25 6.53 10.94
CA GLY A 272 2.99 6.86 10.27
C GLY A 272 1.74 6.15 10.78
N ASP A 273 1.86 5.25 11.76
CA ASP A 273 0.70 4.72 12.48
C ASP A 273 0.04 5.82 13.35
N TYR A 274 -1.21 5.57 13.74
CA TYR A 274 -1.95 6.37 14.71
C TYR A 274 -2.13 5.56 15.99
N ILE A 275 -1.95 6.20 17.13
CA ILE A 275 -2.12 5.62 18.45
C ILE A 275 -3.27 6.31 19.15
N TYR A 276 -4.22 5.52 19.65
CA TYR A 276 -5.29 5.98 20.52
C TYR A 276 -4.80 6.00 21.97
N ILE A 277 -4.82 7.19 22.59
CA ILE A 277 -4.34 7.41 23.96
C ILE A 277 -5.43 8.13 24.75
N GLU A 278 -5.76 7.64 25.95
CA GLU A 278 -6.70 8.34 26.83
C GLU A 278 -6.03 9.57 27.45
N GLU A 279 -6.77 10.68 27.57
CA GLU A 279 -6.21 11.94 28.10
C GLU A 279 -5.65 11.81 29.52
N LYS A 280 -6.22 10.93 30.34
CA LYS A 280 -5.77 10.66 31.72
C LYS A 280 -4.37 10.03 31.79
N GLU A 281 -3.92 9.36 30.73
CA GLU A 281 -2.61 8.68 30.71
C GLU A 281 -1.46 9.69 30.80
N PHE A 282 -1.63 10.87 30.20
CA PHE A 282 -0.63 11.94 30.26
C PHE A 282 -0.49 12.55 31.67
N ALA A 283 -1.53 12.46 32.50
CA ALA A 283 -1.49 12.95 33.87
C ALA A 283 -0.84 11.94 34.85
N ASN A 284 -0.86 10.65 34.49
CA ASN A 284 -0.40 9.56 35.37
C ASN A 284 1.06 9.18 35.15
N THR A 285 1.71 9.71 34.11
CA THR A 285 3.09 9.36 33.76
C THR A 285 4.10 10.36 34.34
N SER A 286 5.18 9.83 34.92
CA SER A 286 6.31 10.64 35.41
C SER A 286 7.57 10.48 34.55
N ASP A 287 7.63 9.42 33.74
CA ASP A 287 8.75 9.05 32.87
C ASP A 287 8.45 9.27 31.38
N GLY A 288 7.24 9.75 31.04
CA GLY A 288 6.82 10.04 29.68
C GLY A 288 6.30 8.82 28.91
N TRP A 289 6.15 7.67 29.55
CA TRP A 289 5.52 6.49 28.98
C TRP A 289 4.01 6.48 29.24
N VAL A 290 3.23 6.18 28.21
CA VAL A 290 1.77 6.17 28.24
C VAL A 290 1.24 4.88 27.66
N HIS A 291 0.09 4.42 28.14
CA HIS A 291 -0.59 3.28 27.55
C HIS A 291 -1.46 3.72 26.38
N GLY A 292 -1.36 3.02 25.24
CA GLY A 292 -2.13 3.35 24.04
C GLY A 292 -2.42 2.14 23.18
N THR A 293 -3.28 2.32 22.18
CA THR A 293 -3.67 1.26 21.22
C THR A 293 -3.31 1.68 19.80
N SER A 294 -2.58 0.84 19.07
CA SER A 294 -2.24 1.06 17.67
C SER A 294 -3.48 0.93 16.78
N TRP A 295 -3.71 1.90 15.91
CA TRP A 295 -4.76 1.87 14.90
C TRP A 295 -4.48 0.83 13.81
N LEU A 296 -3.21 0.69 13.41
CA LEU A 296 -2.81 -0.26 12.37
C LEU A 296 -2.99 -1.71 12.79
N THR A 297 -2.78 -2.02 14.07
CA THR A 297 -2.74 -3.41 14.58
C THR A 297 -3.82 -3.75 15.59
N GLY A 298 -4.49 -2.76 16.19
CA GLY A 298 -5.44 -2.95 17.29
C GLY A 298 -4.81 -3.42 18.60
N VAL A 299 -3.48 -3.55 18.67
CA VAL A 299 -2.74 -3.99 19.85
C VAL A 299 -2.52 -2.82 20.81
N SER A 300 -2.72 -3.07 22.10
CA SER A 300 -2.48 -2.11 23.17
C SER A 300 -1.17 -2.42 23.91
N GLY A 301 -0.49 -1.38 24.39
CA GLY A 301 0.71 -1.50 25.20
C GLY A 301 1.27 -0.14 25.62
N TYR A 302 2.38 -0.15 26.35
CA TYR A 302 3.09 1.06 26.78
C TYR A 302 3.98 1.59 25.67
N LEU A 303 3.94 2.89 25.45
CA LEU A 303 4.78 3.57 24.47
C LEU A 303 5.40 4.85 25.04
N PRO A 304 6.58 5.26 24.57
CA PRO A 304 7.11 6.58 24.87
C PRO A 304 6.29 7.65 24.13
N ALA A 305 5.56 8.49 24.88
CA ALA A 305 4.68 9.52 24.30
C ALA A 305 5.44 10.48 23.37
N VAL A 306 6.71 10.75 23.68
CA VAL A 306 7.62 11.63 22.92
C VAL A 306 7.84 11.21 21.47
N PHE A 307 7.58 9.95 21.12
CA PHE A 307 7.68 9.44 19.75
C PHE A 307 6.38 9.60 18.95
N THR A 308 5.41 10.29 19.54
CA THR A 308 4.11 10.55 18.93
C THR A 308 3.76 12.03 19.00
N ARG A 309 2.89 12.49 18.11
CA ARG A 309 2.40 13.86 18.07
C ARG A 309 0.89 13.87 17.92
N ARG A 310 0.19 14.64 18.77
CA ARG A 310 -1.27 14.80 18.68
C ARG A 310 -1.69 15.28 17.29
N THR A 311 -2.69 14.62 16.72
CA THR A 311 -3.27 14.88 15.40
C THR A 311 -4.80 14.88 15.49
N ALA A 312 -5.48 15.23 14.40
CA ALA A 312 -6.94 15.27 14.39
C ALA A 312 -7.52 13.86 14.56
N GLU A 313 -8.62 13.74 15.31
CA GLU A 313 -9.27 12.43 15.52
C GLU A 313 -9.74 11.83 14.19
N SER A 314 -10.17 12.71 13.28
CA SER A 314 -10.61 12.35 11.93
C SER A 314 -9.54 11.70 11.06
N ASP A 315 -8.25 11.87 11.37
CA ASP A 315 -7.16 11.30 10.58
C ASP A 315 -7.14 9.77 10.67
N ALA A 316 -7.66 9.21 11.76
CA ALA A 316 -7.81 7.77 11.97
C ALA A 316 -9.17 7.23 11.49
N TRP A 317 -10.03 8.06 10.88
CA TRP A 317 -11.34 7.64 10.40
C TRP A 317 -11.28 7.03 9.00
N THR A 318 -12.19 6.11 8.72
CA THR A 318 -12.30 5.51 7.39
C THR A 318 -13.32 6.28 6.56
N LEU A 319 -12.90 6.75 5.39
CA LEU A 319 -13.80 7.28 4.37
C LEU A 319 -14.41 6.15 3.52
N HIS A 320 -15.74 6.04 3.53
CA HIS A 320 -16.51 5.04 2.78
C HIS A 320 -16.99 5.53 1.42
N ARG A 321 -17.38 6.80 1.35
CA ARG A 321 -17.88 7.42 0.12
C ARG A 321 -17.68 8.92 0.16
N ALA A 322 -17.29 9.49 -0.97
CA ALA A 322 -17.22 10.93 -1.21
C ALA A 322 -17.87 11.27 -2.56
N ILE A 323 -18.75 12.28 -2.62
CA ILE A 323 -19.48 12.68 -3.84
C ILE A 323 -19.56 14.20 -3.93
N SER A 324 -19.08 14.77 -5.04
CA SER A 324 -19.13 16.22 -5.30
C SER A 324 -20.55 16.71 -5.63
N LEU A 325 -20.88 17.90 -5.15
CA LEU A 325 -22.12 18.63 -5.46
C LEU A 325 -21.80 19.69 -6.53
N GLY A 326 -22.17 19.44 -7.79
CA GLY A 326 -22.05 20.39 -8.92
C GLY A 326 -21.35 19.84 -10.17
N ASN A 327 -21.93 20.15 -11.34
CA ASN A 327 -21.58 19.74 -12.73
C ASN A 327 -21.60 18.23 -13.05
N SER A 328 -22.74 17.82 -13.61
CA SER A 328 -22.91 16.63 -14.45
C SER A 328 -22.03 16.72 -15.70
N SER A 329 -20.82 16.18 -15.57
CA SER A 329 -20.20 15.39 -16.62
C SER A 329 -19.84 14.07 -15.96
N ASP A 330 -19.98 12.94 -16.65
CA ASP A 330 -19.52 11.63 -16.17
C ASP A 330 -17.99 11.69 -15.93
N CYS A 331 -17.59 12.26 -14.80
CA CYS A 331 -16.28 12.09 -14.20
C CYS A 331 -16.42 10.88 -13.28
N LYS A 332 -15.91 9.73 -13.76
CA LYS A 332 -15.57 8.64 -12.86
C LYS A 332 -14.74 9.25 -11.73
N SER A 333 -15.25 9.09 -10.50
CA SER A 333 -14.64 9.57 -9.28
C SER A 333 -13.23 9.00 -9.12
N GLU A 334 -12.23 9.72 -9.61
CA GLU A 334 -10.88 9.71 -9.05
C GLU A 334 -10.89 10.69 -7.87
N SER A 335 -11.43 10.22 -6.74
CA SER A 335 -11.13 10.77 -5.43
C SER A 335 -10.51 9.66 -4.59
N ASP A 336 -9.30 9.28 -4.98
CA ASP A 336 -8.33 8.74 -4.04
C ASP A 336 -8.06 9.84 -3.02
N SER A 337 -8.76 9.78 -1.89
CA SER A 337 -8.37 10.53 -0.71
C SER A 337 -7.00 10.02 -0.28
N ASN A 338 -5.97 10.78 -0.68
CA ASN A 338 -4.63 10.70 -0.13
C ASN A 338 -4.70 10.87 1.40
N THR A 339 -4.67 9.78 2.14
CA THR A 339 -4.28 9.79 3.56
C THR A 339 -2.75 9.72 3.74
N ASP A 340 -1.98 9.88 2.66
CA ASP A 340 -0.51 9.96 2.71
C ASP A 340 0.03 11.37 2.36
N GLY A 341 -0.85 12.32 2.02
CA GLY A 341 -0.45 13.65 1.52
C GLY A 341 -0.22 14.72 2.59
N GLU A 342 -0.80 14.59 3.78
CA GLU A 342 -0.74 15.62 4.83
C GLU A 342 0.38 15.38 5.87
N MET A 343 1.27 14.40 5.65
CA MET A 343 2.52 14.25 6.40
C MET A 343 3.62 15.23 5.98
N ALA A 344 3.48 15.89 4.82
CA ALA A 344 4.60 16.51 4.12
C ALA A 344 4.62 18.05 4.11
N SER A 345 3.63 18.73 4.67
CA SER A 345 3.46 20.18 4.45
C SER A 345 3.62 21.10 5.66
N SER A 346 3.93 20.62 6.88
CA SER A 346 4.14 21.52 8.02
C SER A 346 5.14 21.02 9.07
N TYR A 347 6.43 21.03 8.71
CA TYR A 347 7.51 21.15 9.68
C TYR A 347 8.09 22.56 9.63
N PRO A 348 8.05 23.31 10.75
CA PRO A 348 9.07 24.32 11.02
C PRO A 348 10.42 23.60 11.09
N HIS A 349 11.40 24.16 10.38
CA HIS A 349 12.80 23.75 10.49
C HIS A 349 13.27 23.86 11.95
N GLU A 350 13.55 22.73 12.59
CA GLU A 350 14.52 22.65 13.68
C GLU A 350 15.41 21.41 13.50
N ASP A 351 16.64 21.54 13.97
CA ASP A 351 17.88 21.18 13.28
C ASP A 351 18.20 19.66 13.28
N ALA A 352 18.13 19.06 12.09
CA ALA A 352 18.54 17.69 11.80
C ALA A 352 20.05 17.43 12.02
N ALA A 353 20.85 18.45 12.32
CA ALA A 353 22.28 18.32 12.58
C ALA A 353 22.61 17.61 13.91
N GLN A 354 21.78 17.73 14.95
CA GLN A 354 22.22 17.34 16.30
C GLN A 354 21.93 15.85 16.64
N LEU A 355 20.84 15.28 16.13
CA LEU A 355 20.52 13.84 16.27
C LEU A 355 21.41 12.95 15.38
N GLY A 356 21.92 13.53 14.27
CA GLY A 356 22.92 12.92 13.43
C GLY A 356 24.29 12.85 14.10
N HIS A 357 24.63 13.74 15.04
CA HIS A 357 25.99 13.87 15.59
C HIS A 357 26.34 12.76 16.59
N GLU A 358 25.41 12.35 17.47
CA GLU A 358 25.75 11.49 18.62
C GLU A 358 25.86 10.00 18.28
N LYS A 359 25.20 9.53 17.21
CA LYS A 359 25.33 8.14 16.72
C LYS A 359 26.31 7.99 15.56
N SER A 360 26.78 9.10 14.99
CA SER A 360 27.62 9.09 13.81
C SER A 360 29.10 9.30 14.10
N GLU A 361 29.52 9.86 15.24
CA GLU A 361 30.95 10.07 15.57
C GLU A 361 31.80 8.78 15.48
N GLN A 362 31.30 7.65 15.99
CA GLN A 362 32.03 6.37 15.90
C GLN A 362 32.07 5.80 14.47
N THR A 363 31.08 6.13 13.63
CA THR A 363 31.02 5.73 12.22
C THR A 363 31.80 6.71 11.33
N TYR A 364 31.89 7.99 11.72
CA TYR A 364 32.60 9.06 11.03
C TYR A 364 34.11 9.00 11.28
N GLU A 365 34.59 8.47 12.40
CA GLU A 365 36.03 8.21 12.58
C GLU A 365 36.56 7.12 11.62
N GLU A 366 35.71 6.16 11.25
CA GLU A 366 36.02 5.16 10.20
C GLU A 366 35.88 5.75 8.79
N TRP A 367 34.86 6.59 8.55
CA TRP A 367 34.68 7.29 7.29
C TRP A 367 35.73 8.38 7.02
N GLY A 368 36.26 9.03 8.05
CA GLY A 368 37.33 10.04 7.93
C GLY A 368 38.61 9.43 7.37
N LYS A 369 38.92 8.19 7.74
CA LYS A 369 40.05 7.41 7.17
C LYS A 369 39.80 7.05 5.70
N TYR A 370 38.54 6.79 5.34
CA TYR A 370 38.11 6.48 3.97
C TYR A 370 38.14 7.73 3.07
N TRP A 371 37.59 8.86 3.50
CA TRP A 371 37.57 10.09 2.72
C TRP A 371 38.94 10.75 2.60
N THR A 372 39.80 10.66 3.62
CA THR A 372 41.19 11.14 3.51
C THR A 372 41.96 10.38 2.42
N ALA A 373 41.68 9.07 2.25
CA ALA A 373 42.27 8.25 1.17
C ALA A 373 41.71 8.60 -0.23
N VAL A 374 40.42 8.94 -0.30
CA VAL A 374 39.74 9.38 -1.54
C VAL A 374 40.17 10.80 -1.95
N GLU A 375 40.42 11.70 -1.00
CA GLU A 375 40.84 13.08 -1.27
C GLU A 375 42.33 13.22 -1.63
N THR A 376 43.20 12.35 -1.12
CA THR A 376 44.63 12.35 -1.50
C THR A 376 44.90 11.96 -2.95
N ASN A 377 43.91 11.39 -3.66
CA ASN A 377 43.98 11.08 -5.09
C ASN A 377 43.01 11.94 -5.92
N LYS A 378 42.91 13.23 -5.60
CA LYS A 378 42.18 14.20 -6.44
C LYS A 378 43.02 14.60 -7.65
N SER A 379 42.53 14.23 -8.83
CA SER A 379 42.40 15.17 -9.94
C SER A 379 41.27 14.74 -10.88
N ASP A 380 40.18 15.51 -10.76
CA ASP A 380 39.23 15.92 -11.81
C ASP A 380 37.78 15.39 -11.76
N GLY A 381 36.86 16.35 -11.98
CA GLY A 381 35.48 16.37 -11.53
C GLY A 381 34.47 15.62 -12.39
N ILE A 382 33.28 15.45 -11.82
CA ILE A 382 32.21 14.51 -12.20
C ILE A 382 31.48 14.80 -13.52
N MET A 383 31.99 15.70 -14.38
CA MET A 383 31.25 16.21 -15.55
C MET A 383 32.00 16.23 -16.89
N ASP A 384 33.29 15.90 -16.98
CA ASP A 384 33.99 15.89 -18.28
C ASP A 384 34.91 14.66 -18.40
N VAL A 385 34.53 13.65 -19.21
CA VAL A 385 35.37 12.97 -20.24
C VAL A 385 34.49 11.95 -21.01
N PRO A 386 34.30 12.12 -22.33
CA PRO A 386 33.65 11.15 -23.21
C PRO A 386 34.61 10.03 -23.65
N GLN A 387 34.04 8.86 -23.98
CA GLN A 387 34.56 7.77 -24.83
C GLN A 387 36.07 7.39 -24.76
N ASN A 388 36.31 6.11 -24.43
CA ASN A 388 37.51 5.30 -24.71
C ASN A 388 38.84 5.68 -24.00
N VAL A 389 39.13 5.04 -22.85
CA VAL A 389 40.48 4.54 -22.50
C VAL A 389 40.35 3.29 -21.60
N SER A 390 41.04 2.21 -21.95
CA SER A 390 41.21 0.97 -21.17
C SER A 390 42.26 1.18 -20.07
N ILE A 391 41.98 0.78 -18.82
CA ILE A 391 42.95 0.78 -17.72
C ILE A 391 43.14 -0.67 -17.23
N ASP A 392 44.39 -1.15 -17.32
CA ASP A 392 44.81 -2.52 -17.00
C ASP A 392 45.23 -2.64 -15.51
N TRP A 393 44.58 -3.53 -14.75
CA TRP A 393 44.70 -3.62 -13.28
C TRP A 393 45.84 -4.55 -12.80
N LYS A 394 46.82 -4.90 -13.62
CA LYS A 394 47.79 -5.96 -13.26
C LYS A 394 49.00 -5.56 -12.40
N SER A 395 49.13 -4.31 -11.95
CA SER A 395 50.29 -3.92 -11.14
C SER A 395 49.87 -3.23 -9.84
N ASN A 396 49.63 -4.02 -8.79
CA ASN A 396 50.05 -3.70 -7.41
C ASN A 396 49.64 -4.80 -6.42
N SER A 397 50.26 -5.97 -6.57
CA SER A 397 50.40 -6.92 -5.46
C SER A 397 51.82 -6.82 -4.90
N SER A 398 52.01 -6.12 -3.79
CA SER A 398 53.01 -6.50 -2.78
C SER A 398 52.97 -5.61 -1.54
N LYS A 399 53.14 -6.28 -0.39
CA LYS A 399 53.45 -5.79 0.97
C LYS A 399 52.27 -5.58 1.93
N PHE A 400 51.90 -6.65 2.61
CA PHE A 400 51.88 -6.81 4.09
C PHE A 400 51.90 -8.33 4.31
N GLY A 401 52.95 -8.94 4.88
CA GLY A 401 53.22 -8.94 6.32
C GLY A 401 52.83 -10.32 6.86
N THR A 402 53.80 -11.24 6.90
CA THR A 402 53.68 -12.64 7.34
C THR A 402 53.31 -12.75 8.82
N ASP A 403 52.26 -13.50 9.15
CA ASP A 403 52.16 -14.19 10.44
C ASP A 403 51.47 -15.56 10.33
N SER A 404 52.18 -16.54 10.90
CA SER A 404 51.81 -17.90 11.32
C SER A 404 50.74 -18.69 10.54
N TYR A 405 51.23 -19.72 9.86
CA TYR A 405 50.49 -20.88 9.37
C TYR A 405 49.68 -21.57 10.49
N VAL A 406 48.37 -21.34 10.47
CA VAL A 406 47.38 -22.30 10.98
C VAL A 406 46.81 -23.03 9.78
N ASN A 407 46.96 -24.36 9.74
CA ASN A 407 46.34 -25.22 8.74
C ASN A 407 44.82 -25.04 8.76
N LYS A 408 44.28 -24.15 7.92
CA LYS A 408 42.85 -24.10 7.60
C LYS A 408 42.58 -25.11 6.50
N THR A 409 42.04 -26.24 6.91
CA THR A 409 41.26 -27.16 6.08
C THR A 409 40.18 -26.39 5.30
N ASP A 410 39.98 -26.73 4.03
CA ASP A 410 38.94 -26.25 3.09
C ASP A 410 37.66 -25.68 3.75
N GLU A 411 37.58 -24.36 3.95
CA GLU A 411 36.30 -23.69 4.18
C GLU A 411 35.61 -23.54 2.81
N LYS A 412 34.68 -24.45 2.49
CA LYS A 412 33.74 -24.26 1.37
C LYS A 412 33.06 -22.89 1.54
N HIS A 413 33.32 -21.94 0.65
CA HIS A 413 32.61 -20.65 0.62
C HIS A 413 31.09 -20.89 0.53
N ARG A 414 30.35 -20.49 1.57
CA ARG A 414 28.87 -20.54 1.63
C ARG A 414 28.28 -19.66 0.52
N ARG A 415 27.29 -20.16 -0.21
CA ARG A 415 26.56 -19.39 -1.25
C ARG A 415 25.52 -18.49 -0.61
N TRP A 416 25.29 -17.33 -1.22
CA TRP A 416 24.17 -16.46 -0.88
C TRP A 416 22.94 -16.79 -1.73
N LEU A 417 21.79 -16.77 -1.07
CA LEU A 417 20.48 -16.89 -1.68
C LEU A 417 19.64 -15.70 -1.23
N PHE A 418 19.13 -14.96 -2.21
CA PHE A 418 18.37 -13.75 -1.98
C PHE A 418 16.94 -13.91 -2.45
N ALA A 419 16.01 -13.27 -1.75
CA ALA A 419 14.64 -13.08 -2.20
C ALA A 419 14.32 -11.58 -2.18
N MET A 420 13.73 -11.07 -3.24
CA MET A 420 13.46 -9.66 -3.41
C MET A 420 12.02 -9.42 -3.88
N ARG A 421 11.29 -8.54 -3.19
CA ARG A 421 9.97 -8.07 -3.66
C ARG A 421 10.16 -7.14 -4.87
N HIS A 422 9.25 -7.18 -5.84
CA HIS A 422 9.24 -6.21 -6.94
C HIS A 422 9.19 -4.74 -6.44
N GLY A 423 9.59 -3.80 -7.31
CA GLY A 423 9.51 -2.35 -7.05
C GLY A 423 8.10 -1.77 -7.10
N GLU A 424 8.00 -0.45 -6.92
CA GLU A 424 6.74 0.32 -7.01
C GLU A 424 5.99 0.07 -8.32
N ARG A 425 4.67 -0.13 -8.20
CA ARG A 425 3.78 -0.51 -9.31
C ARG A 425 2.98 0.69 -9.81
N VAL A 426 2.76 0.75 -11.13
CA VAL A 426 1.95 1.81 -11.73
C VAL A 426 0.49 1.77 -11.25
N ASP A 427 -0.12 0.58 -11.20
CA ASP A 427 -1.54 0.45 -10.84
C ASP A 427 -1.86 0.88 -9.40
N LEU A 428 -0.95 0.67 -8.45
CA LEU A 428 -1.11 1.12 -7.06
C LEU A 428 -0.79 2.60 -6.87
N THR A 429 0.02 3.19 -7.74
CA THR A 429 0.38 4.61 -7.67
C THR A 429 -0.65 5.52 -8.35
N TYR A 430 -1.31 5.04 -9.41
CA TYR A 430 -2.19 5.86 -10.26
C TYR A 430 -3.62 5.30 -10.41
N GLY A 431 -3.96 4.15 -9.80
CA GLY A 431 -5.28 3.55 -9.94
C GLY A 431 -5.60 3.14 -11.38
N GLN A 432 -6.61 3.77 -12.01
CA GLN A 432 -7.05 3.47 -13.39
C GLN A 432 -6.15 4.14 -14.44
N TRP A 433 -4.87 3.81 -14.44
CA TRP A 433 -3.86 4.44 -15.31
C TRP A 433 -4.02 4.12 -16.80
N VAL A 434 -4.60 2.97 -17.17
CA VAL A 434 -4.68 2.52 -18.58
C VAL A 434 -5.59 3.43 -19.42
N PRO A 435 -6.85 3.70 -19.06
CA PRO A 435 -7.69 4.66 -19.81
C PRO A 435 -7.10 6.07 -19.88
N PHE A 436 -6.27 6.44 -18.89
CA PHE A 436 -5.60 7.74 -18.88
C PHE A 436 -4.42 7.79 -19.86
N CYS A 437 -3.65 6.70 -19.99
CA CYS A 437 -2.40 6.69 -20.75
C CYS A 437 -2.54 6.12 -22.17
N PHE A 438 -3.62 5.41 -22.49
CA PHE A 438 -3.87 4.84 -23.81
C PHE A 438 -4.97 5.60 -24.55
N ASP A 439 -4.73 5.91 -25.81
CA ASP A 439 -5.76 6.49 -26.69
C ASP A 439 -6.70 5.41 -27.27
N GLN A 440 -7.69 5.83 -28.06
CA GLN A 440 -8.66 4.92 -28.70
C GLN A 440 -8.00 3.93 -29.69
N ASN A 441 -6.80 4.24 -30.18
CA ASN A 441 -6.02 3.39 -31.08
C ASN A 441 -5.10 2.44 -30.31
N GLY A 442 -5.10 2.47 -28.97
CA GLY A 442 -4.22 1.66 -28.13
C GLY A 442 -2.78 2.19 -28.06
N THR A 443 -2.55 3.44 -28.42
CA THR A 443 -1.22 4.08 -28.36
C THR A 443 -0.95 4.60 -26.95
N TYR A 444 0.17 4.17 -26.36
CA TYR A 444 0.62 4.63 -25.05
C TYR A 444 1.23 6.03 -25.13
N THR A 445 0.77 6.94 -24.26
CA THR A 445 1.37 8.26 -24.05
C THR A 445 1.70 8.46 -22.57
N ARG A 446 2.96 8.80 -22.28
CA ARG A 446 3.40 9.11 -20.93
C ARG A 446 2.85 10.47 -20.47
N LYS A 447 1.98 10.47 -19.45
CA LYS A 447 1.31 11.67 -18.92
C LYS A 447 1.75 12.11 -17.52
N ASP A 448 2.70 11.39 -16.94
CA ASP A 448 3.35 11.69 -15.66
C ASP A 448 4.82 11.23 -15.72
N LEU A 449 5.72 11.92 -15.03
CA LEU A 449 7.15 11.61 -15.11
C LEU A 449 7.50 10.27 -14.46
N ASN A 450 6.73 9.85 -13.46
CA ASN A 450 6.94 8.56 -12.79
C ASN A 450 6.32 7.37 -13.56
N LEU A 451 5.58 7.62 -14.64
CA LEU A 451 5.16 6.57 -15.58
C LEU A 451 6.33 6.11 -16.51
N PRO A 452 6.31 4.86 -17.00
CA PRO A 452 7.28 4.35 -17.97
C PRO A 452 7.47 5.25 -19.20
N LEU A 453 8.68 5.27 -19.77
CA LEU A 453 8.92 6.03 -21.01
C LEU A 453 8.21 5.42 -22.22
N LYS A 454 8.17 4.09 -22.26
CA LYS A 454 7.53 3.28 -23.29
C LYS A 454 7.08 1.97 -22.66
N LEU A 455 6.11 1.32 -23.30
CA LEU A 455 5.67 -0.01 -22.96
C LEU A 455 6.01 -0.96 -24.10
N GLY A 456 6.37 -2.21 -23.76
CA GLY A 456 6.61 -3.24 -24.75
C GLY A 456 5.33 -3.61 -25.50
N GLU A 457 5.47 -4.10 -26.73
CA GLU A 457 4.34 -4.74 -27.38
C GLU A 457 4.06 -6.10 -26.72
N ARG A 458 2.79 -6.36 -26.39
CA ARG A 458 2.36 -7.64 -25.82
C ARG A 458 1.00 -8.05 -26.37
N ALA A 459 0.77 -9.35 -26.40
CA ALA A 459 -0.55 -9.92 -26.63
C ALA A 459 -1.58 -9.31 -25.66
N GLY A 460 -2.74 -8.92 -26.21
CA GLY A 460 -3.83 -8.30 -25.46
C GLY A 460 -3.60 -6.83 -25.07
N GLY A 461 -2.50 -6.19 -25.49
CA GLY A 461 -2.32 -4.73 -25.45
C GLY A 461 -2.59 -4.07 -24.10
N ALA A 462 -3.30 -2.94 -24.13
CA ALA A 462 -3.64 -2.12 -22.96
C ALA A 462 -4.40 -2.90 -21.87
N ASP A 463 -5.34 -3.76 -22.26
CA ASP A 463 -6.14 -4.56 -21.31
C ASP A 463 -5.28 -5.56 -20.53
N SER A 464 -4.23 -6.10 -21.16
CA SER A 464 -3.29 -6.98 -20.47
C SER A 464 -2.40 -6.22 -19.50
N TYR A 465 -2.00 -4.99 -19.83
CA TYR A 465 -1.29 -4.10 -18.91
C TYR A 465 -2.11 -3.69 -17.68
N MET A 466 -3.43 -3.64 -17.81
CA MET A 466 -4.33 -3.38 -16.67
C MET A 466 -4.28 -4.50 -15.61
N LYS A 467 -4.05 -5.74 -16.05
CA LYS A 467 -4.02 -6.94 -15.20
C LYS A 467 -2.60 -7.35 -14.80
N ASP A 468 -1.60 -6.98 -15.59
CA ASP A 468 -0.18 -7.26 -15.38
C ASP A 468 0.62 -5.96 -15.54
N THR A 469 0.52 -5.14 -14.51
CA THR A 469 1.06 -3.77 -14.43
C THR A 469 2.60 -3.73 -14.54
N PRO A 470 3.17 -2.70 -15.17
CA PRO A 470 4.61 -2.44 -15.14
C PRO A 470 5.03 -1.74 -13.84
N LEU A 471 6.35 -1.58 -13.66
CA LEU A 471 6.94 -0.71 -12.65
C LEU A 471 6.77 0.76 -13.01
N THR A 472 6.74 1.61 -12.00
CA THR A 472 6.99 3.05 -12.16
C THR A 472 8.48 3.32 -12.39
N ARG A 473 8.84 4.57 -12.71
CA ARG A 473 10.25 5.00 -12.79
C ARG A 473 10.94 4.94 -11.43
N VAL A 474 10.24 5.29 -10.36
CA VAL A 474 10.70 5.12 -8.97
C VAL A 474 10.87 3.65 -8.64
N GLY A 475 9.94 2.78 -9.03
CA GLY A 475 10.06 1.32 -8.84
C GLY A 475 11.28 0.73 -9.54
N ARG A 476 11.60 1.22 -10.75
CA ARG A 476 12.85 0.87 -11.45
C ARG A 476 14.08 1.35 -10.68
N PHE A 477 14.06 2.58 -10.19
CA PHE A 477 15.18 3.17 -9.45
C PHE A 477 15.44 2.46 -8.12
N GLN A 478 14.38 2.11 -7.37
CA GLN A 478 14.48 1.28 -6.16
C GLN A 478 15.22 -0.03 -6.44
N ALA A 479 14.90 -0.71 -7.54
CA ALA A 479 15.56 -1.95 -7.92
C ALA A 479 17.04 -1.76 -8.29
N GLN A 480 17.36 -0.67 -9.00
CA GLN A 480 18.74 -0.29 -9.33
C GLN A 480 19.57 -0.03 -8.06
N LEU A 481 19.02 0.67 -7.07
CA LEU A 481 19.70 0.93 -5.80
C LEU A 481 20.05 -0.35 -5.05
N VAL A 482 19.18 -1.36 -5.05
CA VAL A 482 19.48 -2.66 -4.44
C VAL A 482 20.60 -3.38 -5.18
N GLY A 483 20.59 -3.35 -6.52
CA GLY A 483 21.67 -3.90 -7.34
C GLY A 483 23.01 -3.20 -7.07
N GLU A 484 23.01 -1.87 -7.01
CA GLU A 484 24.17 -1.07 -6.65
C GLU A 484 24.67 -1.38 -5.24
N GLY A 485 23.77 -1.53 -4.26
CA GLY A 485 24.11 -1.93 -2.90
C GLY A 485 24.87 -3.27 -2.86
N LEU A 486 24.41 -4.28 -3.60
CA LEU A 486 25.11 -5.57 -3.69
C LEU A 486 26.44 -5.48 -4.45
N ARG A 487 26.51 -4.64 -5.49
CA ARG A 487 27.76 -4.34 -6.22
C ARG A 487 28.80 -3.74 -5.27
N MET A 488 28.41 -2.73 -4.48
CA MET A 488 29.29 -2.08 -3.50
C MET A 488 29.71 -3.01 -2.37
N ALA A 489 28.83 -3.94 -1.98
CA ALA A 489 29.15 -5.00 -1.01
C ALA A 489 30.06 -6.11 -1.58
N GLY A 490 30.42 -6.07 -2.87
CA GLY A 490 31.26 -7.07 -3.52
C GLY A 490 30.59 -8.44 -3.66
N ILE A 491 29.26 -8.49 -3.73
CA ILE A 491 28.49 -9.74 -3.80
C ILE A 491 28.04 -10.01 -5.24
N PRO A 492 28.69 -10.93 -5.98
CA PRO A 492 28.30 -11.24 -7.35
C PRO A 492 27.03 -12.11 -7.37
N ILE A 493 26.13 -11.88 -8.33
CA ILE A 493 24.97 -12.75 -8.58
C ILE A 493 25.16 -13.47 -9.91
N LYS A 494 24.98 -14.79 -9.91
CA LYS A 494 25.16 -15.64 -11.11
C LYS A 494 23.85 -16.17 -11.66
N HIS A 495 22.86 -16.42 -10.80
CA HIS A 495 21.59 -17.02 -11.19
C HIS A 495 20.43 -16.13 -10.74
N VAL A 496 19.64 -15.64 -11.69
CA VAL A 496 18.52 -14.73 -11.45
C VAL A 496 17.24 -15.40 -11.89
N TYR A 497 16.34 -15.63 -10.95
CA TYR A 497 15.01 -16.18 -11.21
C TYR A 497 13.97 -15.12 -10.92
N ALA A 498 13.00 -14.95 -11.82
CA ALA A 498 11.93 -13.98 -11.65
C ALA A 498 10.55 -14.60 -11.84
N SER A 499 9.58 -14.16 -11.05
CA SER A 499 8.15 -14.40 -11.33
C SER A 499 7.78 -13.89 -12.72
N ALA A 500 6.84 -14.58 -13.38
CA ALA A 500 6.35 -14.21 -14.71
C ALA A 500 5.55 -12.88 -14.77
N ALA A 501 5.19 -12.30 -13.62
CA ALA A 501 4.61 -10.96 -13.56
C ALA A 501 5.58 -9.90 -14.11
N LEU A 502 5.11 -9.00 -14.96
CA LEU A 502 5.95 -8.02 -15.66
C LEU A 502 6.80 -7.19 -14.68
N ARG A 503 6.17 -6.65 -13.63
CA ARG A 503 6.85 -5.92 -12.55
C ARG A 503 8.01 -6.67 -11.90
N CYS A 504 7.96 -8.00 -11.79
CA CYS A 504 9.05 -8.79 -11.22
C CYS A 504 10.22 -8.91 -12.19
N VAL A 505 9.94 -9.13 -13.48
CA VAL A 505 10.97 -9.20 -14.52
C VAL A 505 11.63 -7.84 -14.75
N GLU A 506 10.87 -6.75 -14.75
CA GLU A 506 11.40 -5.39 -14.81
C GLU A 506 12.26 -5.05 -13.59
N THR A 507 11.84 -5.50 -12.40
CA THR A 507 12.66 -5.37 -11.17
C THR A 507 13.98 -6.12 -11.33
N ALA A 508 13.94 -7.37 -11.79
CA ALA A 508 15.15 -8.18 -11.98
C ALA A 508 16.10 -7.57 -13.01
N HIS A 509 15.57 -7.00 -14.09
CA HIS A 509 16.36 -6.32 -15.10
C HIS A 509 17.01 -5.04 -14.56
N ALA A 510 16.25 -4.20 -13.87
CA ALA A 510 16.76 -2.97 -13.26
C ALA A 510 17.79 -3.26 -12.14
N PHE A 511 17.55 -4.30 -11.35
CA PHE A 511 18.52 -4.83 -10.39
C PHE A 511 19.84 -5.21 -11.07
N LEU A 512 19.80 -5.90 -12.23
CA LEU A 512 21.01 -6.27 -12.97
C LEU A 512 21.76 -5.06 -13.54
N GLU A 513 21.05 -4.01 -13.95
CA GLU A 513 21.68 -2.74 -14.34
C GLU A 513 22.41 -2.10 -13.16
N GLY A 514 21.75 -2.02 -11.99
CA GLY A 514 22.35 -1.51 -10.77
C GLY A 514 23.56 -2.33 -10.31
N LEU A 515 23.46 -3.66 -10.43
CA LEU A 515 24.56 -4.58 -10.13
C LEU A 515 25.73 -4.44 -11.13
N GLN A 516 25.50 -3.82 -12.29
CA GLN A 516 26.42 -3.83 -13.43
C GLN A 516 26.82 -5.28 -13.79
N ALA A 517 25.84 -6.18 -13.77
CA ALA A 517 26.08 -7.59 -14.02
C ALA A 517 26.57 -7.83 -15.45
N ASP A 518 27.38 -8.87 -15.63
CA ASP A 518 27.79 -9.30 -16.96
C ASP A 518 26.56 -9.61 -17.84
N PRO A 519 26.52 -9.18 -19.11
CA PRO A 519 25.38 -9.41 -19.99
C PRO A 519 24.98 -10.88 -20.15
N SER A 520 25.87 -11.84 -19.87
CA SER A 520 25.58 -13.28 -19.85
C SER A 520 24.71 -13.72 -18.67
N VAL A 521 24.58 -12.91 -17.60
CA VAL A 521 23.66 -13.15 -16.50
C VAL A 521 22.24 -12.79 -16.95
N LYS A 522 21.51 -13.80 -17.43
CA LYS A 522 20.15 -13.67 -17.95
C LYS A 522 19.09 -13.96 -16.89
N ILE A 523 17.92 -13.33 -17.03
CA ILE A 523 16.76 -13.52 -16.14
C ILE A 523 16.01 -14.79 -16.57
N ARG A 524 15.94 -15.77 -15.67
CA ARG A 524 15.16 -17.00 -15.84
C ARG A 524 13.73 -16.77 -15.34
N VAL A 525 12.80 -16.60 -16.27
CA VAL A 525 11.39 -16.31 -15.95
C VAL A 525 10.68 -17.63 -15.62
N ASP A 526 10.26 -17.81 -14.36
CA ASP A 526 9.56 -19.00 -13.89
C ASP A 526 8.16 -18.65 -13.36
N PRO A 527 7.08 -19.08 -14.03
CA PRO A 527 5.70 -18.86 -13.56
C PRO A 527 5.40 -19.47 -12.19
N GLY A 528 6.14 -20.48 -11.74
CA GLY A 528 5.99 -21.07 -10.42
C GLY A 528 6.33 -20.12 -9.27
N LEU A 529 7.00 -19.00 -9.53
CA LEU A 529 7.24 -17.91 -8.56
C LEU A 529 6.12 -16.86 -8.54
N PHE A 530 5.09 -16.98 -9.37
CA PHE A 530 3.98 -16.04 -9.39
C PHE A 530 3.22 -16.04 -8.05
N GLU A 531 2.59 -14.93 -7.68
CA GLU A 531 1.81 -14.81 -6.44
C GLU A 531 0.57 -15.72 -6.43
N TYR A 532 -0.14 -15.75 -5.32
CA TYR A 532 -1.32 -16.59 -5.18
C TYR A 532 -2.43 -16.19 -6.16
N LYS A 533 -2.80 -17.08 -7.08
CA LYS A 533 -3.74 -16.79 -8.18
C LYS A 533 -5.11 -16.30 -7.70
N MET A 534 -5.54 -16.74 -6.52
CA MET A 534 -6.86 -16.36 -6.01
C MET A 534 -6.97 -14.86 -5.70
N TRP A 535 -5.86 -14.14 -5.52
CA TRP A 535 -5.85 -12.68 -5.40
C TRP A 535 -6.34 -11.96 -6.68
N HIS A 536 -6.32 -12.66 -7.83
CA HIS A 536 -6.73 -12.12 -9.14
C HIS A 536 -8.12 -12.58 -9.60
N MET A 537 -8.83 -13.41 -8.82
CA MET A 537 -10.11 -14.01 -9.22
C MET A 537 -11.15 -12.97 -9.67
N ALA A 538 -11.23 -11.81 -9.00
CA ALA A 538 -12.23 -10.78 -9.29
C ALA A 538 -11.96 -10.01 -10.59
N LYS A 539 -10.69 -9.86 -11.00
CA LYS A 539 -10.29 -9.10 -12.19
C LYS A 539 -9.96 -9.99 -13.39
N GLY A 540 -9.77 -11.29 -13.12
CA GLY A 540 -9.18 -12.23 -14.06
C GLY A 540 -7.70 -11.97 -14.29
N MET A 541 -6.96 -13.00 -14.68
CA MET A 541 -5.54 -12.87 -15.03
C MET A 541 -5.39 -12.61 -16.53
N ALA A 542 -4.46 -11.73 -16.89
CA ALA A 542 -3.99 -11.65 -18.27
C ALA A 542 -2.99 -12.79 -18.55
N PRO A 543 -2.82 -13.18 -19.82
CA PRO A 543 -1.65 -13.97 -20.19
C PRO A 543 -0.39 -13.17 -19.83
N PHE A 544 0.59 -13.86 -19.22
CA PHE A 544 1.91 -13.29 -19.00
C PHE A 544 2.56 -12.93 -20.33
N MET A 545 3.42 -11.91 -20.34
CA MET A 545 4.29 -11.70 -21.50
C MET A 545 5.16 -12.94 -21.70
N THR A 546 5.29 -13.37 -22.94
CA THR A 546 6.22 -14.44 -23.30
C THR A 546 7.67 -13.96 -23.13
N PRO A 547 8.64 -14.86 -22.90
CA PRO A 547 10.05 -14.48 -22.88
C PRO A 547 10.50 -13.75 -24.16
N MET A 548 9.94 -14.11 -25.31
CA MET A 548 10.23 -13.42 -26.58
C MET A 548 9.70 -11.98 -26.60
N GLU A 549 8.49 -11.73 -26.11
CA GLU A 549 7.95 -10.37 -25.98
C GLU A 549 8.75 -9.54 -24.98
N MET A 550 9.14 -10.13 -23.84
CA MET A 550 10.00 -9.46 -22.85
C MET A 550 11.38 -9.11 -23.44
N TYR A 551 11.98 -10.02 -24.21
CA TYR A 551 13.25 -9.77 -24.91
C TYR A 551 13.11 -8.63 -25.93
N LYS A 552 12.04 -8.63 -26.73
CA LYS A 552 11.75 -7.53 -27.67
C LYS A 552 11.49 -6.19 -26.97
N ALA A 553 10.93 -6.22 -25.76
CA ALA A 553 10.78 -5.04 -24.91
C ALA A 553 12.11 -4.53 -24.32
N GLY A 554 13.23 -5.25 -24.53
CA GLY A 554 14.56 -4.87 -24.08
C GLY A 554 14.98 -5.48 -22.74
N LEU A 555 14.22 -6.44 -22.21
CA LEU A 555 14.55 -7.11 -20.94
C LEU A 555 15.53 -8.26 -21.17
N ASN A 556 16.54 -8.38 -20.31
CA ASN A 556 17.64 -9.36 -20.46
C ASN A 556 17.24 -10.79 -20.04
N VAL A 557 16.21 -11.35 -20.66
CA VAL A 557 15.64 -12.67 -20.33
C VAL A 557 16.37 -13.82 -21.01
N ASP A 558 16.40 -14.98 -20.35
CA ASP A 558 16.96 -16.22 -20.89
C ASP A 558 15.92 -16.94 -21.77
N LEU A 559 16.08 -16.84 -23.08
CA LEU A 559 15.19 -17.50 -24.05
C LEU A 559 15.36 -19.03 -24.10
N SER A 560 16.45 -19.55 -23.55
CA SER A 560 16.75 -20.99 -23.51
C SER A 560 16.25 -21.67 -22.24
N TYR A 561 15.87 -20.87 -21.23
CA TYR A 561 15.39 -21.36 -19.96
C TYR A 561 14.04 -22.09 -20.09
N LYS A 562 13.92 -23.24 -19.43
CA LYS A 562 12.69 -24.00 -19.32
C LYS A 562 12.19 -23.92 -17.86
N PRO A 563 11.01 -23.33 -17.60
CA PRO A 563 10.47 -23.23 -16.24
C PRO A 563 10.27 -24.59 -15.58
N TYR A 564 10.42 -24.64 -14.25
CA TYR A 564 10.16 -25.84 -13.45
C TYR A 564 8.67 -26.14 -13.28
N VAL A 565 7.85 -25.09 -13.40
CA VAL A 565 6.40 -25.14 -13.27
C VAL A 565 5.80 -24.41 -14.47
N ASP A 566 4.90 -25.10 -15.17
CA ASP A 566 3.98 -24.47 -16.10
C ASP A 566 2.71 -24.07 -15.34
N LEU A 567 2.36 -22.79 -15.36
CA LEU A 567 1.24 -22.25 -14.59
C LEU A 567 0.12 -21.83 -15.53
N ASP A 568 -0.97 -22.61 -15.54
CA ASP A 568 -2.19 -22.23 -16.25
C ASP A 568 -2.93 -21.13 -15.48
N VAL A 569 -2.99 -19.93 -16.07
CA VAL A 569 -3.66 -18.75 -15.54
C VAL A 569 -5.19 -18.89 -15.47
N ASN A 570 -5.78 -19.85 -16.19
CA ASN A 570 -7.23 -20.06 -16.23
C ASN A 570 -7.75 -20.99 -15.12
N THR A 571 -6.85 -21.65 -14.40
CA THR A 571 -7.20 -22.58 -13.32
C THR A 571 -7.14 -21.90 -11.97
N THR A 572 -8.01 -22.30 -11.05
CA THR A 572 -7.91 -21.93 -9.64
C THR A 572 -6.75 -22.68 -8.98
N GLU A 573 -6.25 -22.19 -7.85
CA GLU A 573 -5.32 -22.95 -7.01
C GLU A 573 -5.66 -22.81 -5.53
N THR A 574 -5.45 -23.88 -4.78
CA THR A 574 -5.46 -23.87 -3.33
C THR A 574 -4.18 -23.23 -2.79
N ILE A 575 -4.24 -22.79 -1.54
CA ILE A 575 -3.09 -22.24 -0.83
C ILE A 575 -1.92 -23.26 -0.80
N GLU A 576 -2.22 -24.56 -0.61
CA GLU A 576 -1.21 -25.62 -0.61
C GLU A 576 -0.54 -25.82 -1.98
N GLU A 577 -1.31 -25.75 -3.07
CA GLU A 577 -0.77 -25.85 -4.43
C GLU A 577 0.16 -24.68 -4.75
N PHE A 578 -0.19 -23.46 -4.30
CA PHE A 578 0.66 -22.27 -4.40
C PHE A 578 2.02 -22.47 -3.69
N TYR A 579 2.02 -23.04 -2.49
CA TYR A 579 3.26 -23.33 -1.76
C TYR A 579 4.09 -24.40 -2.46
N LYS A 580 3.46 -25.53 -2.82
CA LYS A 580 4.14 -26.64 -3.48
C LYS A 580 4.82 -26.22 -4.78
N ARG A 581 4.18 -25.38 -5.59
CA ARG A 581 4.79 -24.90 -6.84
C ARG A 581 5.98 -23.96 -6.58
N THR A 582 5.87 -23.07 -5.59
CA THR A 582 6.95 -22.12 -5.27
C THR A 582 8.16 -22.84 -4.67
N GLU A 583 7.90 -23.76 -3.73
CA GLU A 583 8.91 -24.63 -3.12
C GLU A 583 9.66 -25.44 -4.19
N LYS A 584 8.91 -26.05 -5.12
CA LYS A 584 9.49 -26.82 -6.22
C LYS A 584 10.48 -25.98 -7.03
N VAL A 585 10.14 -24.73 -7.37
CA VAL A 585 11.04 -23.82 -8.11
C VAL A 585 12.30 -23.52 -7.29
N MET A 586 12.14 -23.06 -6.06
CA MET A 586 13.28 -22.62 -5.23
C MET A 586 14.24 -23.77 -4.95
N GLN A 587 13.73 -24.94 -4.56
CA GLN A 587 14.55 -26.11 -4.29
C GLN A 587 15.23 -26.65 -5.56
N SER A 588 14.54 -26.64 -6.70
CA SER A 588 15.12 -27.13 -7.96
C SER A 588 16.20 -26.17 -8.48
N ALA A 589 15.97 -24.86 -8.39
CA ALA A 589 16.98 -23.84 -8.70
C ALA A 589 18.25 -24.03 -7.86
N VAL A 590 18.12 -24.30 -6.56
CA VAL A 590 19.26 -24.56 -5.68
C VAL A 590 20.03 -25.82 -6.08
N ARG A 591 19.33 -26.93 -6.34
CA ARG A 591 19.93 -28.21 -6.75
C ARG A 591 20.65 -28.11 -8.09
N ASP A 592 20.01 -27.50 -9.09
CA ASP A 592 20.56 -27.42 -10.44
C ASP A 592 21.78 -26.50 -10.52
N THR A 593 21.84 -25.49 -9.65
CA THR A 593 22.95 -24.54 -9.61
C THR A 593 24.09 -24.97 -8.69
N GLU A 594 23.91 -26.01 -7.88
CA GLU A 594 24.90 -26.50 -6.89
C GLU A 594 26.27 -26.75 -7.52
N LYS A 595 26.31 -27.51 -8.62
CA LYS A 595 27.57 -27.81 -9.34
C LYS A 595 28.20 -26.57 -9.95
N SER A 596 27.38 -25.65 -10.45
CA SER A 596 27.85 -24.43 -11.11
C SER A 596 28.33 -23.35 -10.14
N GLY A 597 27.99 -23.50 -8.85
CA GLY A 597 28.22 -22.50 -7.81
C GLY A 597 27.55 -21.15 -8.10
N GLY A 598 27.96 -20.14 -7.33
CA GLY A 598 27.48 -18.77 -7.48
C GLY A 598 26.18 -18.48 -6.74
N ASN A 599 25.96 -17.21 -6.44
CA ASN A 599 24.82 -16.74 -5.66
C ASN A 599 23.55 -16.68 -6.52
N ILE A 600 22.41 -16.86 -5.85
CA ILE A 600 21.07 -16.93 -6.46
C ILE A 600 20.23 -15.77 -5.94
N ILE A 601 19.40 -15.17 -6.80
CA ILE A 601 18.34 -14.25 -6.39
C ILE A 601 17.00 -14.68 -7.00
N PHE A 602 15.95 -14.67 -6.16
CA PHE A 602 14.55 -14.86 -6.52
C PHE A 602 13.83 -13.51 -6.45
N VAL A 603 13.43 -12.97 -7.59
CA VAL A 603 12.68 -11.70 -7.69
C VAL A 603 11.20 -12.01 -7.90
N GLY A 604 10.38 -11.66 -6.91
CA GLY A 604 8.98 -12.05 -6.87
C GLY A 604 8.10 -11.03 -6.16
N HIS A 605 7.32 -11.51 -5.21
CA HIS A 605 6.31 -10.76 -4.48
C HIS A 605 6.66 -10.72 -2.99
N ALA A 606 5.84 -10.06 -2.18
CA ALA A 606 6.08 -10.02 -0.73
C ALA A 606 6.21 -11.43 -0.11
N ALA A 607 5.40 -12.38 -0.58
CA ALA A 607 5.45 -13.79 -0.14
C ALA A 607 6.76 -14.50 -0.48
N THR A 608 7.51 -14.04 -1.48
CA THR A 608 8.71 -14.73 -1.96
C THR A 608 9.80 -14.78 -0.89
N LEU A 609 9.87 -13.78 -0.01
CA LEU A 609 10.86 -13.72 1.07
C LEU A 609 10.62 -14.85 2.10
N ASP A 610 9.39 -14.95 2.61
CA ASP A 610 9.01 -15.99 3.56
C ASP A 610 9.08 -17.38 2.93
N LEU A 611 8.61 -17.53 1.69
CA LEU A 611 8.63 -18.81 0.99
C LEU A 611 10.07 -19.28 0.74
N MET A 612 11.01 -18.39 0.44
CA MET A 612 12.43 -18.76 0.37
C MET A 612 12.94 -19.28 1.71
N ALA A 613 12.68 -18.55 2.80
CA ALA A 613 13.11 -18.94 4.13
C ALA A 613 12.57 -20.32 4.54
N VAL A 614 11.30 -20.59 4.26
CA VAL A 614 10.66 -21.87 4.59
C VAL A 614 11.15 -22.98 3.66
N SER A 615 11.05 -22.80 2.33
CA SER A 615 11.36 -23.84 1.36
C SER A 615 12.81 -24.33 1.41
N LEU A 616 13.75 -23.45 1.77
CA LEU A 616 15.16 -23.81 1.88
C LEU A 616 15.50 -24.50 3.21
N LYS A 617 14.88 -24.10 4.33
CA LYS A 617 15.02 -24.84 5.59
C LYS A 617 14.52 -26.27 5.48
N LEU A 618 13.47 -26.50 4.68
CA LEU A 618 12.94 -27.84 4.40
C LEU A 618 13.89 -28.74 3.59
N LEU A 619 14.94 -28.21 2.95
CA LEU A 619 15.94 -29.04 2.27
C LEU A 619 16.81 -29.84 3.25
N ASP A 620 17.00 -29.36 4.48
CA ASP A 620 17.82 -30.02 5.51
C ASP A 620 17.02 -31.01 6.37
N GLU A 621 15.69 -30.83 6.47
CA GLU A 621 14.84 -31.63 7.36
C GLU A 621 14.25 -32.87 6.66
N LYS A 622 14.67 -34.08 7.07
CA LYS A 622 13.98 -35.35 6.75
C LYS A 622 12.66 -35.52 7.51
N ARG A 623 11.87 -34.46 7.72
CA ARG A 623 10.62 -34.52 8.50
C ARG A 623 9.41 -34.65 7.59
N THR A 624 8.55 -35.62 7.86
CA THR A 624 7.29 -35.88 7.14
C THR A 624 6.10 -35.09 7.68
N ASP A 625 6.28 -34.29 8.74
CA ASP A 625 5.21 -33.60 9.45
C ASP A 625 5.41 -32.08 9.37
N HIS A 626 4.88 -31.49 8.29
CA HIS A 626 5.02 -30.05 8.03
C HIS A 626 3.82 -29.33 8.63
N LYS A 627 4.07 -28.29 9.46
CA LYS A 627 3.01 -27.33 9.77
C LYS A 627 2.62 -26.64 8.46
N PRO A 628 1.32 -26.57 8.10
CA PRO A 628 0.89 -25.84 6.91
C PRO A 628 1.40 -24.40 7.02
N TYR A 629 2.05 -23.91 5.96
CA TYR A 629 2.43 -22.50 5.89
C TYR A 629 1.17 -21.68 6.08
N LYS A 630 1.21 -20.77 7.05
CA LYS A 630 0.21 -19.72 7.20
C LYS A 630 0.79 -18.50 6.52
N ILE A 631 0.01 -17.85 5.65
CA ILE A 631 0.34 -16.51 5.14
C ILE A 631 0.72 -15.67 6.36
N HIS A 632 2.00 -15.34 6.46
CA HIS A 632 2.55 -14.74 7.66
C HIS A 632 2.00 -13.32 7.82
N GLU A 633 1.74 -12.92 9.06
CA GLU A 633 1.27 -11.59 9.46
C GLU A 633 2.19 -10.46 8.94
N ASN A 634 3.43 -10.81 8.59
CA ASN A 634 4.48 -9.91 8.12
C ASN A 634 4.44 -9.60 6.61
N LEU A 635 3.59 -10.27 5.81
CA LEU A 635 3.55 -10.07 4.35
C LEU A 635 3.34 -8.59 3.96
N LEU A 636 2.60 -7.86 4.80
CA LEU A 636 2.25 -6.45 4.63
C LEU A 636 3.38 -5.50 5.01
N ARG A 637 4.30 -5.97 5.85
CA ARG A 637 5.43 -5.21 6.36
C ARG A 637 6.61 -5.21 5.39
N VAL A 638 6.55 -5.97 4.29
CA VAL A 638 7.64 -6.10 3.32
C VAL A 638 7.53 -4.97 2.29
N PRO A 639 8.30 -3.88 2.34
CA PRO A 639 8.19 -2.78 1.37
C PRO A 639 8.64 -3.18 -0.04
N TYR A 640 8.43 -2.30 -1.03
CA TYR A 640 8.98 -2.47 -2.37
C TYR A 640 10.48 -2.67 -2.33
N CYS A 641 11.00 -3.56 -3.18
CA CYS A 641 12.43 -3.91 -3.23
C CYS A 641 13.04 -4.43 -1.91
N ALA A 642 12.23 -4.80 -0.91
CA ALA A 642 12.74 -5.46 0.29
C ALA A 642 13.54 -6.71 -0.07
N LEU A 643 14.70 -6.85 0.56
CA LEU A 643 15.67 -7.91 0.29
C LEU A 643 15.81 -8.81 1.51
N GLY A 644 15.49 -10.09 1.35
CA GLY A 644 15.82 -11.15 2.30
C GLY A 644 17.07 -11.91 1.86
N ALA A 645 17.88 -12.37 2.81
CA ALA A 645 19.11 -13.10 2.52
C ALA A 645 19.22 -14.39 3.34
N MET A 646 19.74 -15.44 2.71
CA MET A 646 20.11 -16.70 3.33
C MET A 646 21.49 -17.15 2.87
N LYS A 647 22.16 -17.94 3.71
CA LYS A 647 23.37 -18.68 3.35
C LYS A 647 23.10 -20.18 3.38
N ASP A 648 23.74 -20.94 2.48
CA ASP A 648 23.70 -22.40 2.50
C ASP A 648 24.73 -23.01 3.46
N ASN A 649 24.55 -24.30 3.81
CA ASN A 649 25.46 -25.12 4.62
C ASN A 649 25.90 -24.52 5.98
N PRO A 650 24.99 -24.41 6.98
CA PRO A 650 23.57 -24.76 6.96
C PRO A 650 22.69 -23.63 6.42
N TRP A 651 21.43 -23.96 6.10
CA TRP A 651 20.42 -22.99 5.66
C TRP A 651 20.07 -22.02 6.78
N GLU A 652 20.56 -20.79 6.66
CA GLU A 652 20.46 -19.78 7.71
C GLU A 652 19.97 -18.45 7.14
N VAL A 653 18.96 -17.85 7.77
CA VAL A 653 18.51 -16.49 7.47
C VAL A 653 19.51 -15.52 8.08
N VAL A 654 20.06 -14.62 7.28
CA VAL A 654 21.11 -13.69 7.68
C VAL A 654 20.76 -12.26 7.27
N CYS A 655 21.44 -11.29 7.87
CA CYS A 655 21.32 -9.90 7.45
C CYS A 655 21.80 -9.75 5.98
N PRO A 656 21.03 -9.08 5.11
CA PRO A 656 21.48 -8.76 3.76
C PRO A 656 22.76 -7.91 3.79
N PRO A 657 23.67 -8.08 2.82
CA PRO A 657 24.96 -7.38 2.80
C PRO A 657 24.86 -5.94 2.28
N CYS A 658 23.66 -5.39 2.12
CA CYS A 658 23.40 -4.00 1.75
C CYS A 658 22.24 -3.44 2.61
N PRO A 659 22.17 -2.11 2.82
CA PRO A 659 21.16 -1.51 3.67
C PRO A 659 19.73 -1.63 3.10
N PRO A 660 18.70 -1.51 3.95
CA PRO A 660 17.32 -1.33 3.49
C PRO A 660 17.12 0.06 2.86
N SER A 661 15.98 0.25 2.18
CA SER A 661 15.62 1.52 1.53
C SER A 661 14.29 2.05 2.07
N ILE A 662 14.18 3.37 2.16
CA ILE A 662 12.95 4.11 2.50
C ILE A 662 12.87 5.38 1.65
N ASN A 663 11.68 5.73 1.17
CA ASN A 663 11.40 6.99 0.48
C ASN A 663 9.98 7.47 0.84
N SER A 664 9.76 8.79 0.82
CA SER A 664 8.43 9.38 1.03
C SER A 664 7.60 9.37 -0.26
N SER A 665 6.31 9.63 -0.12
CA SER A 665 5.40 9.90 -1.24
C SER A 665 5.65 11.30 -1.82
N SER A 666 5.24 11.51 -3.07
CA SER A 666 5.22 12.82 -3.73
C SER A 666 3.94 12.95 -4.54
N GLY A 667 3.11 13.93 -4.18
CA GLY A 667 1.84 14.20 -4.88
C GLY A 667 2.04 14.78 -6.28
N ARG A 668 1.03 14.63 -7.14
CA ARG A 668 1.03 15.21 -8.48
C ARG A 668 0.65 16.69 -8.42
N PHE A 669 1.54 17.56 -8.90
CA PHE A 669 1.30 19.01 -8.94
C PHE A 669 0.43 19.42 -10.14
N ASN A 670 -0.54 20.32 -9.92
CA ASN A 670 -1.33 20.96 -10.98
C ASN A 670 -0.93 22.43 -11.13
N TRP A 671 -0.15 22.73 -12.16
CA TRP A 671 0.37 24.08 -12.42
C TRP A 671 -0.74 25.14 -12.62
N LYS A 672 -1.95 24.75 -13.03
CA LYS A 672 -3.07 25.68 -13.23
C LYS A 672 -3.46 26.42 -11.96
N MET A 673 -3.15 25.87 -10.79
CA MET A 673 -3.36 26.57 -9.51
C MET A 673 -2.56 27.88 -9.42
N LEU A 674 -1.51 28.04 -10.24
CA LEU A 674 -0.75 29.29 -10.33
C LEU A 674 -1.40 30.35 -11.23
N LEU A 675 -2.43 30.00 -12.02
CA LEU A 675 -3.19 30.95 -12.82
C LEU A 675 -4.23 31.71 -12.00
N ASP A 676 -4.51 31.22 -10.79
CA ASP A 676 -5.46 31.81 -9.84
C ASP A 676 -4.75 32.77 -8.85
N VAL A 677 -3.49 33.12 -9.12
CA VAL A 677 -2.68 34.15 -8.44
C VAL A 677 -2.62 35.39 -9.34
#